data_AF-A0A022REZ4-F1
#
_entry.id   AF-A0A022REZ4-F1
#
_cell.length_a   1.000
_cell.length_b   1.000
_cell.length_c   1.000
_cell.angle_alpha   90.00
_cell.angle_beta   90.00
_cell.angle_gamma   90.00
#
_symmetry.space_group_name_H-M   'P 1'
#
loop_
_entity.id
_entity.type
_entity.pdbx_description
1 polymer ?
#
loop_
_entity_poly.entity_id
_entity_poly.type
_entity_poly.pdbx_seq_one_letter_code
_entity_poly.pdbx_strand_id
1 'polypeptide(L)'
;MPLVFLSLPPFPPPPPLSFYSKLKPTSTTASFTLHLKPQPLSSSTAVSAIGPDGKYYPNPSDDDPPEAPEDSMHGVNKFEQIQRQAARARKLQEEEYEKDLPVFLKALEETEDSPASVNGDDSGDDLFGEIDIAIAMKRQEFIKKGLIKPRPVKIPDLEAEIADELEPDEVVDLDEITELQGLADISDDDEGEDGIGMKPDFEMGEGEFSNSFDLDLDEFGKTKARIVEPKFKMTLAELLDESKVVPISVYGNLNIEIKGISHDSRLVESGDLFVCCVGIKTDGHLYLSEADKRGAVAVIASKEIDIDDTLGCKALVIVEDTSVILAALASSFFKHPSRSLSVIGITGTNGKTTTSYLIKGMYEAMGLRTGMLSTVAYYIHGDNKLESTKTTPDAVLVQKLMAKMVHNGTEALVMEASSHGLALGRCDEIDFDIAVFTNLTRDHLDFHGTHEEYREAKAKLFSKMVDPERHRKIVNIDDPNAPFFISKGNPDVPVVTFAMENKNADVYPLKVELSLFETQVLVNTPEGILEISSGLLGRHNVCNILAAVAVGIAVGAPLEDIVRGIEEVDAVPGRCELIDEEQAFGVIVDYAHTPDALSRLLDFVRELSPRRIITVVGCGGEKDRGKRPMMAKIATEKSDVTILTSDNPNNEDPLDILDDMLSGIGWTMQDYLKHGENDYYPPLANGNRLFLHDIRRVAVRCAVAMGEEGDMVVVAGKGHETYQIEGGKKEFFDDREECREALQYVDELHQAGIDTSEFPWRLPESH
;
A
#
# COMPACT_ATOMS: atom_id res chain seq x y z
N MET A 1 61.77 -14.89 -31.81
CA MET A 1 61.56 -14.52 -33.23
C MET A 1 60.05 -14.40 -33.45
N PRO A 2 59.50 -13.18 -33.52
CA PRO A 2 58.05 -12.97 -33.59
C PRO A 2 57.55 -12.78 -35.03
N LEU A 3 56.31 -13.22 -35.29
CA LEU A 3 55.61 -13.10 -36.57
C LEU A 3 54.56 -11.97 -36.51
N VAL A 4 54.84 -10.99 -37.36
CA VAL A 4 54.09 -9.84 -37.92
C VAL A 4 52.59 -9.67 -37.58
N PHE A 5 52.27 -8.53 -36.94
CA PHE A 5 50.97 -7.85 -36.94
C PHE A 5 50.89 -6.82 -38.09
N LEU A 6 49.75 -6.75 -38.77
CA LEU A 6 49.42 -5.74 -39.79
C LEU A 6 48.53 -4.64 -39.18
N SER A 7 48.98 -3.39 -39.25
CA SER A 7 48.30 -2.17 -38.79
C SER A 7 47.55 -1.47 -39.94
N LEU A 8 46.32 -1.00 -39.69
CA LEU A 8 45.56 -0.10 -40.55
C LEU A 8 45.92 1.39 -40.28
N PRO A 9 45.88 2.28 -41.29
CA PRO A 9 46.29 3.69 -41.14
C PRO A 9 45.17 4.62 -40.64
N PRO A 10 45.52 5.80 -40.05
CA PRO A 10 44.56 6.80 -39.58
C PRO A 10 44.08 7.77 -40.68
N PHE A 11 42.90 8.37 -40.45
CA PHE A 11 42.22 9.36 -41.30
C PHE A 11 42.99 10.70 -41.43
N PRO A 12 42.90 11.39 -42.58
CA PRO A 12 43.44 12.75 -42.76
C PRO A 12 42.42 13.87 -42.40
N PRO A 13 42.87 15.06 -41.96
CA PRO A 13 42.02 16.18 -41.57
C PRO A 13 41.74 17.18 -42.72
N PRO A 14 40.65 17.98 -42.68
CA PRO A 14 40.48 19.15 -43.55
C PRO A 14 41.01 20.47 -42.93
N PRO A 15 41.25 21.51 -43.76
CA PRO A 15 42.28 22.55 -43.55
C PRO A 15 41.78 23.85 -42.84
N PRO A 16 42.71 24.76 -42.46
CA PRO A 16 42.43 25.89 -41.57
C PRO A 16 42.22 27.22 -42.32
N LEU A 17 41.52 28.16 -41.66
CA LEU A 17 41.65 29.60 -41.94
C LEU A 17 41.82 30.37 -40.64
N SER A 18 42.79 31.26 -40.65
CA SER A 18 43.40 31.89 -39.49
C SER A 18 43.47 33.41 -39.66
N PHE A 19 43.36 34.11 -38.51
CA PHE A 19 43.81 35.48 -38.21
C PHE A 19 43.06 36.67 -38.83
N TYR A 20 42.50 37.55 -37.98
CA TYR A 20 43.28 38.70 -37.46
C TYR A 20 42.60 39.38 -36.25
N SER A 21 43.46 39.94 -35.41
CA SER A 21 43.30 40.56 -34.11
C SER A 21 43.02 42.08 -34.12
N LYS A 22 42.58 42.59 -32.95
CA LYS A 22 42.75 43.94 -32.34
C LYS A 22 41.54 44.88 -32.37
N LEU A 23 41.04 45.24 -31.17
CA LEU A 23 41.21 46.56 -30.51
C LEU A 23 40.37 46.65 -29.21
N LYS A 24 40.97 47.13 -28.11
CA LYS A 24 40.30 47.70 -26.91
C LYS A 24 40.15 49.24 -27.10
N PRO A 25 39.74 50.04 -26.08
CA PRO A 25 38.39 50.29 -25.55
C PRO A 25 38.01 51.78 -25.67
N THR A 26 36.75 52.20 -25.50
CA THR A 26 36.44 53.59 -25.10
C THR A 26 35.14 53.71 -24.29
N SER A 27 35.23 54.54 -23.25
CA SER A 27 34.21 54.99 -22.33
C SER A 27 33.32 56.09 -22.93
N THR A 28 32.03 56.11 -22.56
CA THR A 28 31.35 57.37 -22.26
C THR A 28 30.19 57.13 -21.30
N THR A 29 30.35 57.71 -20.11
CA THR A 29 29.32 58.03 -19.12
C THR A 29 28.37 59.12 -19.64
N ALA A 30 27.06 58.96 -19.43
CA ALA A 30 26.17 60.07 -19.08
C ALA A 30 24.85 59.55 -18.49
N SER A 31 24.65 59.86 -17.21
CA SER A 31 23.40 59.78 -16.45
C SER A 31 22.37 60.78 -16.98
N PHE A 32 21.09 60.39 -17.00
CA PHE A 32 20.00 61.31 -16.67
C PHE A 32 18.85 60.56 -15.99
N THR A 33 18.66 60.91 -14.72
CA THR A 33 17.54 60.56 -13.85
C THR A 33 16.34 61.44 -14.20
N LEU A 34 15.12 60.90 -14.26
CA LEU A 34 13.92 61.68 -13.99
C LEU A 34 12.80 60.81 -13.40
N HIS A 35 12.27 61.34 -12.30
CA HIS A 35 11.30 60.81 -11.37
C HIS A 35 9.96 60.38 -11.97
N LEU A 36 9.40 59.29 -11.44
CA LEU A 36 7.97 59.15 -11.21
C LEU A 36 7.74 58.62 -9.78
N LYS A 37 6.87 59.34 -9.07
CA LYS A 37 6.48 59.12 -7.66
C LYS A 37 5.75 57.78 -7.47
N PRO A 38 5.78 57.19 -6.26
CA PRO A 38 4.92 56.07 -5.92
C PRO A 38 3.48 56.59 -5.76
N GLN A 39 2.55 56.02 -6.53
CA GLN A 39 1.14 56.05 -6.15
C GLN A 39 0.85 54.84 -5.24
N PRO A 40 0.00 55.01 -4.21
CA PRO A 40 -0.29 53.93 -3.28
C PRO A 40 -1.09 52.84 -4.00
N LEU A 41 -0.63 51.60 -3.88
CA LEU A 41 -1.43 50.42 -4.21
C LEU A 41 -2.72 50.51 -3.38
N SER A 42 -3.85 50.66 -4.09
CA SER A 42 -5.16 50.43 -3.53
C SER A 42 -5.20 49.02 -2.99
N SER A 43 -5.51 48.88 -1.71
CA SER A 43 -5.91 47.63 -1.08
C SER A 43 -7.01 46.97 -1.91
N SER A 44 -6.69 45.92 -2.67
CA SER A 44 -7.70 44.99 -3.14
C SER A 44 -8.12 44.16 -1.94
N THR A 45 -9.22 44.58 -1.32
CA THR A 45 -10.03 43.80 -0.39
C THR A 45 -10.15 42.36 -0.89
N ALA A 46 -9.74 41.40 -0.06
CA ALA A 46 -10.00 39.99 -0.25
C ALA A 46 -11.50 39.79 -0.52
N VAL A 47 -11.83 39.11 -1.61
CA VAL A 47 -13.21 38.73 -1.91
C VAL A 47 -13.53 37.51 -1.04
N SER A 48 -14.21 37.78 0.06
CA SER A 48 -14.98 36.83 0.85
C SER A 48 -15.84 35.91 -0.02
N ALA A 49 -15.75 34.60 0.21
CA ALA A 49 -16.53 33.59 -0.48
C ALA A 49 -18.04 33.73 -0.18
N ILE A 50 -18.85 33.78 -1.24
CA ILE A 50 -20.31 33.72 -1.15
C ILE A 50 -20.71 32.25 -1.28
N GLY A 51 -21.45 31.73 -0.31
CA GLY A 51 -21.97 30.36 -0.36
C GLY A 51 -23.05 30.18 -1.44
N PRO A 52 -23.42 28.94 -1.80
CA PRO A 52 -24.46 28.63 -2.79
C PRO A 52 -25.85 29.22 -2.44
N ASP A 53 -26.04 29.66 -1.20
CA ASP A 53 -27.26 30.28 -0.67
C ASP A 53 -27.22 31.83 -0.67
N GLY A 54 -26.15 32.43 -1.20
CA GLY A 54 -26.01 33.89 -1.33
C GLY A 54 -25.71 34.62 -0.01
N LYS A 55 -25.34 33.89 1.06
CA LYS A 55 -24.98 34.49 2.36
C LYS A 55 -23.46 34.61 2.55
N TYR A 56 -23.10 35.61 3.34
CA TYR A 56 -21.73 35.99 3.65
C TYR A 56 -21.25 35.24 4.90
N TYR A 57 -20.10 34.57 4.82
CA TYR A 57 -19.46 33.91 5.96
C TYR A 57 -18.20 34.70 6.35
N PRO A 58 -18.02 35.09 7.62
CA PRO A 58 -16.82 35.79 8.07
C PRO A 58 -15.59 34.87 8.01
N ASN A 59 -14.41 35.46 7.81
CA ASN A 59 -13.12 34.75 7.81
C ASN A 59 -12.83 34.19 9.21
N PRO A 60 -12.21 33.00 9.34
CA PRO A 60 -11.93 32.38 10.65
C PRO A 60 -10.91 33.13 11.53
N SER A 61 -10.25 34.17 10.99
CA SER A 61 -9.15 34.89 11.64
C SER A 61 -9.57 36.05 12.54
N ASP A 62 -10.87 36.37 12.61
CA ASP A 62 -11.36 37.58 13.29
C ASP A 62 -11.86 37.35 14.74
N ASP A 63 -11.80 36.11 15.27
CA ASP A 63 -12.23 35.77 16.63
C ASP A 63 -11.14 35.10 17.50
N ASP A 64 -9.88 35.05 17.05
CA ASP A 64 -8.79 34.58 17.91
C ASP A 64 -8.40 35.65 18.94
N PRO A 65 -8.36 35.33 20.25
CA PRO A 65 -7.87 36.26 21.25
C PRO A 65 -6.37 36.54 20.99
N PRO A 66 -5.89 37.77 21.25
CA PRO A 66 -4.50 38.12 20.95
C PRO A 66 -3.54 37.20 21.71
N GLU A 67 -2.62 36.58 20.98
CA GLU A 67 -1.56 35.73 21.53
C GLU A 67 -0.83 36.45 22.67
N ALA A 68 -0.78 35.78 23.82
CA ALA A 68 -0.03 36.27 24.96
C ALA A 68 1.49 36.21 24.64
N PRO A 69 2.26 37.24 25.01
CA PRO A 69 3.70 37.21 24.81
C PRO A 69 4.33 36.10 25.66
N GLU A 70 5.29 35.37 25.08
CA GLU A 70 6.04 34.28 25.71
C GLU A 70 6.59 34.69 27.09
N ASP A 71 5.96 34.19 28.15
CA ASP A 71 6.44 34.39 29.52
C ASP A 71 7.27 33.17 29.95
N SER A 72 8.59 33.38 29.99
CA SER A 72 9.63 32.46 30.43
C SER A 72 9.69 32.32 31.96
N MET A 73 8.54 32.05 32.61
CA MET A 73 8.46 32.09 34.07
C MET A 73 7.67 30.97 34.74
N HIS A 74 7.78 29.72 34.27
CA HIS A 74 7.62 28.55 35.15
C HIS A 74 8.66 27.48 34.80
N GLY A 75 9.80 27.52 35.49
CA GLY A 75 10.98 26.69 35.25
C GLY A 75 10.77 25.20 35.47
N VAL A 76 10.36 24.50 34.41
CA VAL A 76 10.39 23.03 34.30
C VAL A 76 10.68 22.72 32.83
N ASN A 77 11.73 21.95 32.54
CA ASN A 77 12.14 21.63 31.17
C ASN A 77 11.10 20.70 30.51
N LYS A 78 10.92 20.76 29.17
CA LYS A 78 10.02 19.93 28.35
C LYS A 78 10.09 18.44 28.71
N PHE A 79 11.27 17.96 29.10
CA PHE A 79 11.50 16.58 29.56
C PHE A 79 10.79 16.23 30.88
N GLU A 80 10.73 17.16 31.83
CA GLU A 80 10.05 16.97 33.12
C GLU A 80 8.52 17.05 32.98
N GLN A 81 8.02 17.79 31.98
CA GLN A 81 6.59 17.79 31.64
C GLN A 81 6.15 16.42 31.08
N ILE A 82 6.95 15.83 30.20
CA ILE A 82 6.69 14.49 29.63
C ILE A 82 6.71 13.43 30.73
N GLN A 83 7.69 13.47 31.64
CA GLN A 83 7.73 12.54 32.77
C GLN A 83 6.52 12.67 33.71
N ARG A 84 6.04 13.90 33.95
CA ARG A 84 4.82 14.12 34.76
C ARG A 84 3.56 13.61 34.07
N GLN A 85 3.45 13.76 32.75
CA GLN A 85 2.33 13.22 31.98
C GLN A 85 2.34 11.68 31.99
N ALA A 86 3.50 11.06 31.78
CA ALA A 86 3.64 9.60 31.84
C ALA A 86 3.35 9.02 33.24
N ALA A 87 3.76 9.72 34.30
CA ALA A 87 3.45 9.31 35.67
C ALA A 87 1.95 9.44 35.99
N ARG A 88 1.28 10.46 35.44
CA ARG A 88 -0.18 10.62 35.56
C ARG A 88 -0.95 9.54 34.83
N ALA A 89 -0.51 9.19 33.61
CA ALA A 89 -1.11 8.12 32.82
C ALA A 89 -1.00 6.77 33.52
N ARG A 90 0.18 6.44 34.07
CA ARG A 90 0.38 5.21 34.86
C ARG A 90 -0.52 5.15 36.10
N LYS A 91 -0.67 6.26 36.81
CA LYS A 91 -1.53 6.34 38.00
C LYS A 91 -3.00 6.16 37.66
N LEU A 92 -3.46 6.72 36.54
CA LEU A 92 -4.84 6.52 36.05
C LEU A 92 -5.08 5.05 35.67
N GLN A 93 -4.11 4.41 35.02
CA GLN A 93 -4.19 3.01 34.61
C GLN A 93 -4.19 2.04 35.82
N GLU A 94 -3.42 2.34 36.87
CA GLU A 94 -3.47 1.61 38.14
C GLU A 94 -4.81 1.81 38.86
N GLU A 95 -5.35 3.03 38.89
CA GLU A 95 -6.65 3.33 39.50
C GLU A 95 -7.82 2.65 38.75
N GLU A 96 -7.75 2.58 37.42
CA GLU A 96 -8.71 1.88 36.58
C GLU A 96 -8.63 0.35 36.78
N TYR A 97 -7.42 -0.20 36.84
CA TYR A 97 -7.21 -1.61 37.16
C TYR A 97 -7.75 -2.00 38.54
N GLU A 98 -7.51 -1.19 39.58
CA GLU A 98 -8.06 -1.43 40.92
C GLU A 98 -9.59 -1.35 40.96
N LYS A 99 -10.18 -0.45 40.15
CA LYS A 99 -11.63 -0.29 40.03
C LYS A 99 -12.29 -1.52 39.39
N ASP A 100 -11.64 -2.13 38.41
CA ASP A 100 -12.18 -3.26 37.64
C ASP A 100 -11.80 -4.63 38.23
N LEU A 101 -10.81 -4.68 39.13
CA LEU A 101 -10.37 -5.89 39.84
C LEU A 101 -11.49 -6.73 40.46
N PRO A 102 -12.54 -6.16 41.10
CA PRO A 102 -13.65 -6.95 41.67
C PRO A 102 -14.47 -7.68 40.61
N VAL A 103 -14.60 -7.10 39.41
CA VAL A 103 -15.33 -7.71 38.29
C VAL A 103 -14.52 -8.89 37.73
N PHE A 104 -13.21 -8.72 37.58
CA PHE A 104 -12.29 -9.79 37.17
C PHE A 104 -12.25 -10.95 38.17
N LEU A 105 -12.16 -10.66 39.47
CA LEU A 105 -12.14 -11.69 40.51
C LEU A 105 -13.45 -12.51 40.53
N LYS A 106 -14.59 -11.85 40.31
CA LYS A 106 -15.89 -12.52 40.25
C LYS A 106 -16.02 -13.43 39.02
N ALA A 107 -15.55 -12.99 37.85
CA ALA A 107 -15.53 -13.81 36.65
C ALA A 107 -14.65 -15.07 36.80
N LEU A 108 -13.50 -14.95 37.48
CA LEU A 108 -12.59 -16.06 37.77
C LEU A 108 -13.09 -17.02 38.87
N GLU A 109 -13.99 -16.58 39.75
CA GLU A 109 -14.66 -17.45 40.72
C GLU A 109 -15.74 -18.34 40.08
N GLU A 110 -16.33 -17.90 38.97
CA GLU A 110 -17.44 -18.54 38.27
C GLU A 110 -16.98 -19.58 37.23
N THR A 111 -15.72 -19.59 36.80
CA THR A 111 -15.15 -20.58 35.87
C THR A 111 -14.81 -21.92 36.55
N GLU A 112 -15.09 -23.03 35.85
CA GLU A 112 -14.80 -24.39 36.33
C GLU A 112 -13.30 -24.71 36.24
N ASP A 113 -12.79 -25.55 37.15
CA ASP A 113 -11.40 -26.03 37.08
C ASP A 113 -11.29 -27.10 35.99
N SER A 114 -10.56 -26.78 34.92
CA SER A 114 -10.28 -27.74 33.84
C SER A 114 -9.51 -28.96 34.42
N PRO A 115 -9.91 -30.20 34.10
CA PRO A 115 -9.32 -31.39 34.71
C PRO A 115 -7.82 -31.45 34.39
N ALA A 116 -7.02 -31.61 35.44
CA ALA A 116 -5.57 -31.72 35.36
C ALA A 116 -5.12 -33.08 34.78
N SER A 117 -5.44 -33.35 33.52
CA SER A 117 -4.80 -34.36 32.68
C SER A 117 -5.25 -34.22 31.23
N VAL A 118 -4.55 -33.39 30.46
CA VAL A 118 -4.55 -33.49 29.00
C VAL A 118 -3.11 -33.83 28.59
N ASN A 119 -2.77 -35.10 28.76
CA ASN A 119 -1.72 -35.75 27.96
C ASN A 119 -2.47 -36.64 26.98
N GLY A 120 -2.75 -36.12 25.79
CA GLY A 120 -3.38 -36.87 24.72
C GLY A 120 -3.39 -36.01 23.45
N ASP A 121 -2.73 -36.51 22.40
CA ASP A 121 -2.80 -35.99 21.04
C ASP A 121 -4.27 -35.86 20.61
N ASP A 122 -4.76 -34.63 20.50
CA ASP A 122 -5.82 -34.29 19.57
C ASP A 122 -5.50 -32.95 18.92
N SER A 123 -5.23 -33.02 17.62
CA SER A 123 -4.85 -31.92 16.76
C SER A 123 -6.10 -31.17 16.32
N GLY A 124 -6.29 -29.96 16.88
CA GLY A 124 -7.26 -28.99 16.41
C GLY A 124 -7.03 -27.65 17.08
N ASP A 125 -6.69 -26.62 16.30
CA ASP A 125 -6.62 -25.21 16.70
C ASP A 125 -7.99 -24.75 17.21
N ASP A 126 -8.24 -24.92 18.51
CA ASP A 126 -9.40 -24.34 19.18
C ASP A 126 -8.92 -23.18 20.07
N LEU A 127 -9.09 -21.95 19.58
CA LEU A 127 -8.75 -20.69 20.26
C LEU A 127 -9.33 -20.63 21.68
N PHE A 128 -10.41 -21.37 21.94
CA PHE A 128 -11.04 -21.48 23.26
C PHE A 128 -10.21 -22.28 24.27
N GLY A 129 -9.43 -23.28 23.83
CA GLY A 129 -8.57 -24.10 24.70
C GLY A 129 -7.38 -23.34 25.27
N GLU A 130 -6.74 -22.48 24.48
CA GLU A 130 -5.62 -21.64 24.96
C GLU A 130 -6.10 -20.56 25.94
N ILE A 131 -7.30 -20.00 25.70
CA ILE A 131 -7.96 -19.06 26.60
C ILE A 131 -8.28 -19.75 27.95
N ASP A 132 -8.79 -20.98 27.92
CA ASP A 132 -9.08 -21.73 29.14
C ASP A 132 -7.81 -22.08 29.93
N ILE A 133 -6.71 -22.40 29.26
CA ILE A 133 -5.40 -22.62 29.90
C ILE A 133 -4.90 -21.32 30.55
N ALA A 134 -4.97 -20.18 29.84
CA ALA A 134 -4.54 -18.88 30.37
C ALA A 134 -5.40 -18.45 31.58
N ILE A 135 -6.72 -18.66 31.52
CA ILE A 135 -7.66 -18.41 32.61
C ILE A 135 -7.32 -19.30 33.82
N ALA A 136 -7.05 -20.59 33.61
CA ALA A 136 -6.66 -21.51 34.67
C ALA A 136 -5.33 -21.12 35.33
N MET A 137 -4.32 -20.74 34.56
CA MET A 137 -3.02 -20.27 35.08
C MET A 137 -3.18 -18.99 35.90
N LYS A 138 -3.97 -18.02 35.41
CA LYS A 138 -4.23 -16.78 36.15
C LYS A 138 -5.01 -17.04 37.43
N ARG A 139 -6.04 -17.90 37.40
CA ARG A 139 -6.80 -18.28 38.59
C ARG A 139 -5.90 -18.92 39.66
N GLN A 140 -4.97 -19.81 39.28
CA GLN A 140 -4.00 -20.37 40.21
C GLN A 140 -3.08 -19.30 40.83
N GLU A 141 -2.67 -18.30 40.05
CA GLU A 141 -1.90 -17.15 40.54
C GLU A 141 -2.68 -16.35 41.60
N PHE A 142 -3.97 -16.10 41.36
CA PHE A 142 -4.85 -15.39 42.29
C PHE A 142 -5.19 -16.20 43.55
N ILE A 143 -5.31 -17.53 43.45
CA ILE A 143 -5.44 -18.42 44.61
C ILE A 143 -4.15 -18.37 45.46
N LYS A 144 -2.96 -18.42 44.84
CA LYS A 144 -1.67 -18.29 45.55
C LYS A 144 -1.52 -16.95 46.27
N LYS A 145 -2.05 -15.87 45.69
CA LYS A 145 -2.09 -14.53 46.30
C LYS A 145 -3.19 -14.38 47.37
N GLY A 146 -4.00 -15.40 47.61
CA GLY A 146 -5.07 -15.40 48.63
C GLY A 146 -6.29 -14.56 48.25
N LEU A 147 -6.41 -14.17 46.98
CA LEU A 147 -7.48 -13.32 46.46
C LEU A 147 -8.72 -14.13 46.05
N ILE A 148 -8.58 -15.44 45.84
CA ILE A 148 -9.66 -16.38 45.51
C ILE A 148 -9.48 -17.65 46.37
N LYS A 149 -10.59 -18.26 46.84
CA LYS A 149 -10.53 -19.50 47.65
C LYS A 149 -10.41 -20.76 46.77
N PRO A 150 -9.55 -21.74 47.10
CA PRO A 150 -9.49 -23.00 46.37
C PRO A 150 -10.74 -23.86 46.62
N ARG A 151 -11.31 -24.46 45.56
CA ARG A 151 -12.41 -25.44 45.67
C ARG A 151 -11.85 -26.85 45.94
N PRO A 152 -12.58 -27.73 46.66
CA PRO A 152 -12.13 -29.09 46.97
C PRO A 152 -12.15 -29.99 45.71
N VAL A 153 -11.06 -30.75 45.50
CA VAL A 153 -10.87 -31.66 44.36
C VAL A 153 -11.75 -32.90 44.50
N LYS A 154 -12.51 -33.28 43.45
CA LYS A 154 -13.15 -34.62 43.35
C LYS A 154 -12.10 -35.64 42.91
N ILE A 155 -11.89 -36.68 43.70
CA ILE A 155 -10.99 -37.80 43.38
C ILE A 155 -11.74 -38.76 42.44
N PRO A 156 -11.18 -39.17 41.28
CA PRO A 156 -11.77 -40.21 40.44
C PRO A 156 -11.37 -41.61 40.93
N ASP A 157 -12.34 -42.51 41.03
CA ASP A 157 -12.12 -43.93 41.30
C ASP A 157 -11.48 -44.63 40.08
N LEU A 158 -10.34 -45.32 40.30
CA LEU A 158 -9.71 -46.22 39.34
C LEU A 158 -9.99 -47.66 39.78
N GLU A 159 -10.72 -48.46 38.98
CA GLU A 159 -10.54 -49.91 38.95
C GLU A 159 -11.01 -50.55 37.61
N ALA A 160 -10.05 -51.21 36.96
CA ALA A 160 -10.12 -52.40 36.11
C ALA A 160 -10.67 -52.35 34.66
N GLU A 161 -9.73 -52.52 33.72
CA GLU A 161 -9.88 -53.14 32.40
C GLU A 161 -10.54 -54.53 32.49
N ILE A 162 -11.36 -54.91 31.48
CA ILE A 162 -11.31 -56.19 30.72
C ILE A 162 -12.43 -56.22 29.66
N ALA A 163 -11.99 -56.60 28.45
CA ALA A 163 -12.59 -57.19 27.25
C ALA A 163 -14.10 -57.54 27.09
N ASP A 164 -14.48 -57.47 25.80
CA ASP A 164 -15.38 -58.34 25.01
C ASP A 164 -16.85 -57.95 24.72
N GLU A 165 -17.10 -57.92 23.40
CA GLU A 165 -18.24 -58.43 22.62
C GLU A 165 -19.69 -57.93 22.82
N LEU A 166 -20.18 -57.34 21.73
CA LEU A 166 -21.52 -57.42 21.10
C LEU A 166 -22.75 -57.89 21.89
N GLU A 167 -23.78 -57.04 21.72
CA GLU A 167 -25.20 -57.35 21.41
C GLU A 167 -26.18 -57.67 22.56
N PRO A 168 -27.47 -57.35 22.34
CA PRO A 168 -28.40 -56.79 23.30
C PRO A 168 -29.35 -57.86 23.86
N ASP A 169 -30.07 -57.52 24.93
CA ASP A 169 -31.51 -57.66 24.98
C ASP A 169 -32.06 -57.29 26.37
N GLU A 170 -32.92 -56.28 26.33
CA GLU A 170 -34.32 -56.43 26.69
C GLU A 170 -34.73 -56.77 28.13
N VAL A 171 -35.84 -56.10 28.47
CA VAL A 171 -37.01 -56.71 29.09
C VAL A 171 -37.15 -56.55 30.60
N VAL A 172 -37.94 -55.50 30.91
CA VAL A 172 -39.36 -55.66 31.31
C VAL A 172 -39.66 -55.30 32.76
N ASP A 173 -40.38 -54.17 32.83
CA ASP A 173 -41.75 -54.11 33.33
C ASP A 173 -42.00 -54.21 34.81
N LEU A 174 -43.08 -53.65 35.32
CA LEU A 174 -44.10 -52.69 34.87
C LEU A 174 -44.89 -52.49 36.17
N ASP A 175 -45.49 -51.32 36.30
CA ASP A 175 -46.92 -51.15 36.60
C ASP A 175 -47.13 -49.94 37.50
N GLU A 176 -47.72 -48.91 36.90
CA GLU A 176 -48.82 -48.06 37.38
C GLU A 176 -48.78 -46.76 36.53
N ILE A 177 -49.82 -46.24 35.90
CA ILE A 177 -51.25 -46.50 35.86
C ILE A 177 -51.77 -45.79 34.59
N THR A 178 -52.83 -46.37 34.05
CA THR A 178 -53.81 -45.87 33.06
C THR A 178 -54.17 -44.38 33.12
N GLU A 179 -54.67 -43.88 31.98
CA GLU A 179 -55.45 -42.64 31.72
C GLU A 179 -54.70 -41.50 31.01
N LEU A 180 -55.19 -40.86 29.94
CA LEU A 180 -56.38 -41.01 29.09
C LEU A 180 -56.18 -40.14 27.83
N GLN A 181 -56.14 -40.81 26.68
CA GLN A 181 -56.77 -40.47 25.38
C GLN A 181 -56.45 -39.17 24.59
N GLY A 182 -55.97 -39.40 23.36
CA GLY A 182 -56.42 -38.70 22.14
C GLY A 182 -55.30 -38.38 21.14
N LEU A 183 -54.59 -39.35 20.54
CA LEU A 183 -54.87 -39.96 19.22
C LEU A 183 -55.15 -38.96 18.07
N ALA A 184 -54.25 -38.88 17.09
CA ALA A 184 -54.48 -39.42 15.73
C ALA A 184 -53.30 -39.13 14.80
N ASP A 185 -53.11 -40.08 13.89
CA ASP A 185 -51.95 -40.41 13.09
C ASP A 185 -52.23 -40.15 11.58
N ILE A 186 -51.17 -40.20 10.75
CA ILE A 186 -51.13 -40.75 9.37
C ILE A 186 -51.33 -39.86 8.08
N SER A 187 -50.37 -40.09 7.17
CA SER A 187 -50.31 -40.17 5.67
C SER A 187 -50.38 -38.97 4.72
N ASP A 188 -49.36 -38.94 3.84
CA ASP A 188 -49.34 -39.00 2.35
C ASP A 188 -50.45 -38.37 1.47
N ASP A 189 -49.95 -37.92 0.32
CA ASP A 189 -50.56 -37.70 -1.02
C ASP A 189 -51.27 -36.37 -1.34
N ASP A 190 -50.56 -35.61 -2.19
CA ASP A 190 -50.92 -35.14 -3.55
C ASP A 190 -52.11 -34.19 -3.83
N GLU A 191 -51.83 -33.32 -4.80
CA GLU A 191 -52.72 -32.49 -5.65
C GLU A 191 -53.52 -31.31 -5.07
N GLY A 192 -53.45 -30.16 -5.78
CA GLY A 192 -54.65 -29.36 -6.05
C GLY A 192 -54.61 -27.86 -5.70
N GLU A 193 -54.32 -27.06 -6.73
CA GLU A 193 -54.76 -25.70 -7.08
C GLU A 193 -55.65 -24.81 -6.16
N ASP A 194 -55.46 -23.51 -6.41
CA ASP A 194 -56.37 -22.37 -6.25
C ASP A 194 -56.42 -21.61 -4.91
N GLY A 195 -55.85 -20.41 -4.96
CA GLY A 195 -56.75 -19.26 -5.10
C GLY A 195 -56.78 -18.23 -3.96
N ILE A 196 -56.31 -17.04 -4.34
CA ILE A 196 -56.90 -15.73 -4.01
C ILE A 196 -56.68 -15.22 -2.57
N GLY A 197 -55.84 -14.18 -2.48
CA GLY A 197 -55.59 -13.45 -1.25
C GLY A 197 -56.63 -12.40 -0.90
N MET A 198 -56.35 -11.69 0.20
CA MET A 198 -56.77 -10.31 0.47
C MET A 198 -56.04 -9.80 1.73
N LYS A 199 -55.31 -8.70 1.57
CA LYS A 199 -55.08 -7.65 2.59
C LYS A 199 -56.44 -7.01 2.99
N PRO A 200 -56.59 -6.05 3.93
CA PRO A 200 -55.59 -5.22 4.65
C PRO A 200 -55.91 -5.18 6.18
N ASP A 201 -55.20 -4.49 7.07
CA ASP A 201 -55.27 -3.04 7.32
C ASP A 201 -54.38 -2.65 8.52
N PHE A 202 -54.23 -1.35 8.66
CA PHE A 202 -53.15 -0.55 9.24
C PHE A 202 -53.56 0.11 10.59
N GLU A 203 -52.57 0.74 11.25
CA GLU A 203 -52.65 1.78 12.32
C GLU A 203 -52.83 1.33 13.79
N MET A 204 -52.31 1.98 14.84
CA MET A 204 -51.20 2.92 15.17
C MET A 204 -51.32 3.22 16.69
N GLY A 205 -50.22 3.60 17.36
CA GLY A 205 -50.19 4.22 18.70
C GLY A 205 -48.93 3.82 19.50
N GLU A 206 -47.83 4.60 19.44
CA GLU A 206 -47.49 5.80 20.24
C GLU A 206 -47.02 5.52 21.69
N GLY A 207 -45.81 5.99 22.01
CA GLY A 207 -45.23 6.01 23.37
C GLY A 207 -43.77 6.46 23.39
N GLU A 208 -43.54 7.70 23.79
CA GLU A 208 -42.35 8.54 23.64
C GLU A 208 -41.48 8.65 24.93
N PHE A 209 -40.19 8.97 24.75
CA PHE A 209 -39.19 9.62 25.65
C PHE A 209 -38.65 8.96 26.95
N SER A 210 -37.31 8.83 27.04
CA SER A 210 -36.47 9.70 27.91
C SER A 210 -34.95 9.54 27.68
N ASN A 211 -34.24 10.65 27.86
CA ASN A 211 -32.82 10.92 27.58
C ASN A 211 -31.81 10.21 28.49
N SER A 212 -30.61 9.91 27.95
CA SER A 212 -29.36 10.30 28.60
C SER A 212 -28.36 10.81 27.56
N PHE A 213 -27.92 12.05 27.75
CA PHE A 213 -26.73 12.63 27.15
C PHE A 213 -25.51 11.89 27.71
N ASP A 214 -24.75 11.20 26.86
CA ASP A 214 -23.32 10.99 27.10
C ASP A 214 -22.58 11.80 26.04
N LEU A 215 -22.00 12.91 26.50
CA LEU A 215 -21.00 13.68 25.78
C LEU A 215 -19.67 12.96 25.98
N ASP A 216 -19.28 12.13 25.01
CA ASP A 216 -17.91 11.62 24.90
C ASP A 216 -16.95 12.79 24.62
N LEU A 217 -16.34 13.30 25.69
CA LEU A 217 -15.40 14.42 25.66
C LEU A 217 -13.98 14.02 25.24
N ASP A 218 -13.76 12.74 24.90
CA ASP A 218 -12.45 12.22 24.47
C ASP A 218 -12.31 12.09 22.93
N GLU A 219 -13.37 12.35 22.16
CA GLU A 219 -13.32 12.29 20.68
C GLU A 219 -12.92 13.62 20.01
N PHE A 220 -12.81 14.71 20.79
CA PHE A 220 -12.49 16.05 20.29
C PHE A 220 -11.01 16.30 19.94
N GLY A 221 -10.15 15.28 20.04
CA GLY A 221 -8.71 15.37 19.72
C GLY A 221 -8.32 14.88 18.32
N LYS A 222 -9.14 14.06 17.65
CA LYS A 222 -8.89 13.55 16.28
C LYS A 222 -10.22 13.21 15.59
N THR A 223 -11.02 14.21 15.24
CA THR A 223 -12.14 14.01 14.31
C THR A 223 -11.58 13.50 12.98
N LYS A 224 -11.65 12.17 12.73
CA LYS A 224 -11.49 11.62 11.38
C LYS A 224 -12.51 12.35 10.51
N ALA A 225 -12.04 13.19 9.58
CA ALA A 225 -12.92 13.92 8.69
C ALA A 225 -13.83 12.90 7.98
N ARG A 226 -15.13 12.96 8.25
CA ARG A 226 -16.10 12.00 7.71
C ARG A 226 -16.11 12.10 6.19
N ILE A 227 -15.54 11.11 5.53
CA ILE A 227 -15.55 11.04 4.07
C ILE A 227 -17.00 10.84 3.61
N VAL A 228 -17.49 11.75 2.79
CA VAL A 228 -18.84 11.70 2.24
C VAL A 228 -18.81 10.95 0.91
N GLU A 229 -19.69 9.96 0.76
CA GLU A 229 -19.87 9.25 -0.50
C GLU A 229 -20.75 10.07 -1.45
N PRO A 230 -20.23 10.53 -2.61
CA PRO A 230 -21.05 11.22 -3.59
C PRO A 230 -22.09 10.27 -4.21
N LYS A 231 -23.29 10.79 -4.45
CA LYS A 231 -24.34 10.08 -5.19
C LYS A 231 -24.38 10.58 -6.64
N PHE A 232 -24.23 9.66 -7.57
CA PHE A 232 -24.35 9.93 -9.00
C PHE A 232 -25.63 9.34 -9.55
N LYS A 233 -26.18 10.00 -10.56
CA LYS A 233 -27.28 9.50 -11.35
C LYS A 233 -27.27 10.17 -12.72
N MET A 234 -27.56 9.41 -13.75
CA MET A 234 -27.80 9.89 -15.10
C MET A 234 -28.65 8.87 -15.85
N THR A 235 -29.22 9.24 -16.98
CA THR A 235 -29.87 8.27 -17.86
C THR A 235 -28.83 7.55 -18.72
N LEU A 236 -29.14 6.33 -19.17
CA LEU A 236 -28.28 5.60 -20.10
C LEU A 236 -28.10 6.37 -21.43
N ALA A 237 -29.14 7.06 -21.90
CA ALA A 237 -29.07 7.93 -23.07
C ALA A 237 -28.06 9.07 -22.91
N GLU A 238 -28.12 9.79 -21.78
CA GLU A 238 -27.16 10.85 -21.45
C GLU A 238 -25.73 10.29 -21.38
N LEU A 239 -25.55 9.10 -20.79
CA LEU A 239 -24.22 8.50 -20.67
C LEU A 239 -23.61 8.20 -22.05
N LEU A 240 -24.38 7.61 -22.96
CA LEU A 240 -23.90 7.29 -24.30
C LEU A 240 -23.56 8.55 -25.10
N ASP A 241 -24.36 9.61 -24.97
CA ASP A 241 -24.11 10.90 -25.63
C ASP A 241 -22.85 11.60 -25.08
N GLU A 242 -22.74 11.75 -23.75
CA GLU A 242 -21.60 12.41 -23.11
C GLU A 242 -20.29 11.65 -23.34
N SER A 243 -20.32 10.32 -23.29
CA SER A 243 -19.16 9.47 -23.56
C SER A 243 -18.82 9.33 -25.05
N LYS A 244 -19.69 9.84 -25.94
CA LYS A 244 -19.58 9.71 -27.40
C LYS A 244 -19.47 8.26 -27.88
N VAL A 245 -20.04 7.34 -27.11
CA VAL A 245 -20.05 5.92 -27.46
C VAL A 245 -21.14 5.69 -28.50
N VAL A 246 -20.74 5.16 -29.66
CA VAL A 246 -21.66 4.82 -30.73
C VAL A 246 -22.05 3.34 -30.61
N PRO A 247 -23.32 3.03 -30.29
CA PRO A 247 -23.77 1.66 -30.20
C PRO A 247 -23.92 1.02 -31.59
N ILE A 248 -23.63 -0.27 -31.69
CA ILE A 248 -23.96 -1.10 -32.86
C ILE A 248 -25.47 -1.37 -32.88
N SER A 249 -26.02 -1.73 -31.71
CA SER A 249 -27.45 -1.95 -31.53
C SER A 249 -27.86 -1.63 -30.10
N VAL A 250 -29.14 -1.32 -29.93
CA VAL A 250 -29.75 -0.96 -28.66
C VAL A 250 -31.09 -1.68 -28.52
N TYR A 251 -31.32 -2.26 -27.35
CA TYR A 251 -32.57 -2.91 -26.97
C TYR A 251 -33.07 -2.35 -25.63
N GLY A 252 -34.38 -2.25 -25.46
CA GLY A 252 -34.99 -1.75 -24.23
C GLY A 252 -35.04 -0.22 -24.10
N ASN A 253 -35.09 0.28 -22.85
CA ASN A 253 -35.34 1.69 -22.55
C ASN A 253 -34.07 2.46 -22.20
N LEU A 254 -33.58 3.30 -23.12
CA LEU A 254 -32.42 4.17 -22.89
C LEU A 254 -32.65 5.30 -21.87
N ASN A 255 -33.89 5.65 -21.54
CA ASN A 255 -34.19 6.68 -20.53
C ASN A 255 -34.15 6.14 -19.10
N ILE A 256 -33.61 4.93 -18.89
CA ILE A 256 -33.44 4.37 -17.56
C ILE A 256 -32.37 5.13 -16.77
N GLU A 257 -32.68 5.44 -15.50
CA GLU A 257 -31.73 6.04 -14.57
C GLU A 257 -30.74 4.97 -14.08
N ILE A 258 -29.45 5.23 -14.28
CA ILE A 258 -28.33 4.47 -13.74
C ILE A 258 -27.72 5.21 -12.55
N LYS A 259 -27.36 4.48 -11.49
CA LYS A 259 -26.83 5.03 -10.22
C LYS A 259 -25.37 4.70 -9.96
N GLY A 260 -24.81 3.79 -10.75
CA GLY A 260 -23.41 3.41 -10.73
C GLY A 260 -23.03 2.69 -12.01
N ILE A 261 -21.74 2.37 -12.13
CA ILE A 261 -21.16 1.61 -13.24
C ILE A 261 -20.18 0.60 -12.65
N SER A 262 -20.24 -0.65 -13.13
CA SER A 262 -19.30 -1.71 -12.74
C SER A 262 -18.96 -2.60 -13.93
N HIS A 263 -17.75 -3.15 -13.93
CA HIS A 263 -17.31 -4.21 -14.86
C HIS A 263 -16.98 -5.51 -14.10
N ASP A 264 -17.20 -5.54 -12.79
CA ASP A 264 -17.07 -6.72 -11.93
C ASP A 264 -18.46 -7.04 -11.37
N SER A 265 -19.02 -8.20 -11.74
CA SER A 265 -20.37 -8.62 -11.34
C SER A 265 -20.52 -8.62 -9.82
N ARG A 266 -19.46 -8.96 -9.09
CA ARG A 266 -19.46 -9.08 -7.62
C ARG A 266 -19.64 -7.74 -6.92
N LEU A 267 -19.33 -6.64 -7.60
CA LEU A 267 -19.40 -5.27 -7.09
C LEU A 267 -20.64 -4.50 -7.58
N VAL A 268 -21.50 -5.12 -8.39
CA VAL A 268 -22.74 -4.51 -8.86
C VAL A 268 -23.68 -4.26 -7.68
N GLU A 269 -24.23 -3.05 -7.62
CA GLU A 269 -25.31 -2.67 -6.72
C GLU A 269 -26.63 -2.41 -7.48
N SER A 270 -27.74 -2.32 -6.74
CA SER A 270 -29.05 -2.08 -7.33
C SER A 270 -29.13 -0.71 -8.01
N GLY A 271 -29.39 -0.71 -9.32
CA GLY A 271 -29.41 0.51 -10.14
C GLY A 271 -28.17 0.74 -10.99
N ASP A 272 -27.18 -0.16 -10.94
CA ASP A 272 -25.94 -0.01 -11.69
C ASP A 272 -26.07 -0.41 -13.16
N LEU A 273 -25.19 0.17 -13.97
CA LEU A 273 -24.85 -0.31 -15.30
C LEU A 273 -23.74 -1.36 -15.19
N PHE A 274 -23.95 -2.53 -15.77
CA PHE A 274 -22.91 -3.56 -15.88
C PHE A 274 -22.26 -3.54 -17.27
N VAL A 275 -20.92 -3.51 -17.33
CA VAL A 275 -20.15 -3.53 -18.57
C VAL A 275 -19.42 -4.86 -18.72
N CYS A 276 -19.78 -5.64 -19.75
CA CYS A 276 -19.19 -6.95 -20.02
C CYS A 276 -17.84 -6.81 -20.72
N CYS A 277 -16.77 -6.68 -19.94
CA CYS A 277 -15.40 -6.65 -20.46
C CYS A 277 -14.87 -8.07 -20.72
N VAL A 278 -14.17 -8.27 -21.84
CA VAL A 278 -13.44 -9.52 -22.12
C VAL A 278 -12.04 -9.37 -21.57
N GLY A 279 -11.74 -10.06 -20.46
CA GLY A 279 -10.45 -10.01 -19.80
C GLY A 279 -9.48 -11.09 -20.30
N ILE A 280 -8.25 -11.07 -19.77
CA ILE A 280 -7.21 -12.07 -20.10
C ILE A 280 -7.58 -13.46 -19.54
N LYS A 281 -8.19 -13.50 -18.35
CA LYS A 281 -8.51 -14.75 -17.64
C LYS A 281 -9.94 -15.25 -17.89
N THR A 282 -10.89 -14.34 -18.06
CA THR A 282 -12.31 -14.67 -18.15
C THR A 282 -13.06 -13.64 -18.99
N ASP A 283 -14.27 -14.01 -19.38
CA ASP A 283 -15.18 -13.18 -20.17
C ASP A 283 -16.32 -12.66 -19.29
N GLY A 284 -16.46 -11.34 -19.18
CA GLY A 284 -17.49 -10.66 -18.41
C GLY A 284 -18.92 -11.07 -18.80
N HIS A 285 -19.14 -11.50 -20.05
CA HIS A 285 -20.43 -11.97 -20.53
C HIS A 285 -20.92 -13.22 -19.78
N LEU A 286 -20.01 -14.01 -19.20
CA LEU A 286 -20.36 -15.21 -18.43
C LEU A 286 -21.02 -14.88 -17.07
N TYR A 287 -20.91 -13.64 -16.60
CA TYR A 287 -21.37 -13.22 -15.27
C TYR A 287 -22.62 -12.34 -15.31
N LEU A 288 -23.31 -12.29 -16.45
CA LEU A 288 -24.54 -11.53 -16.66
C LEU A 288 -25.64 -11.88 -15.65
N SER A 289 -25.88 -13.18 -15.43
CA SER A 289 -26.90 -13.62 -14.48
C SER A 289 -26.56 -13.24 -13.03
N GLU A 290 -25.28 -13.09 -12.68
CA GLU A 290 -24.89 -12.60 -11.36
C GLU A 290 -25.14 -11.10 -11.23
N ALA A 291 -24.75 -10.32 -12.24
CA ALA A 291 -24.98 -8.87 -12.28
C ALA A 291 -26.48 -8.52 -12.22
N ASP A 292 -27.32 -9.26 -12.95
CA ASP A 292 -28.79 -9.11 -12.91
C ASP A 292 -29.35 -9.41 -11.52
N LYS A 293 -28.95 -10.52 -10.90
CA LYS A 293 -29.35 -10.88 -9.53
C LYS A 293 -28.98 -9.82 -8.48
N ARG A 294 -27.87 -9.10 -8.70
CA ARG A 294 -27.43 -8.00 -7.83
C ARG A 294 -28.14 -6.67 -8.12
N GLY A 295 -28.91 -6.61 -9.21
CA GLY A 295 -29.78 -5.48 -9.53
C GLY A 295 -29.23 -4.53 -10.58
N ALA A 296 -28.37 -5.00 -11.49
CA ALA A 296 -28.03 -4.25 -12.69
C ALA A 296 -29.31 -3.88 -13.46
N VAL A 297 -29.43 -2.61 -13.86
CA VAL A 297 -30.63 -2.12 -14.58
C VAL A 297 -30.41 -2.03 -16.08
N ALA A 298 -29.15 -1.99 -16.50
CA ALA A 298 -28.73 -1.94 -17.89
C ALA A 298 -27.39 -2.67 -18.09
N VAL A 299 -27.15 -3.14 -19.30
CA VAL A 299 -25.92 -3.86 -19.68
C VAL A 299 -25.31 -3.22 -20.93
N ILE A 300 -23.97 -3.11 -20.95
CA ILE A 300 -23.20 -2.84 -22.16
C ILE A 300 -22.32 -4.07 -22.47
N ALA A 301 -22.39 -4.56 -23.69
CA ALA A 301 -21.71 -5.79 -24.11
C ALA A 301 -21.08 -5.67 -25.49
N SER A 302 -20.10 -6.53 -25.80
CA SER A 302 -19.48 -6.61 -27.14
C SER A 302 -19.94 -7.81 -27.95
N LYS A 303 -20.73 -8.70 -27.37
CA LYS A 303 -21.32 -9.87 -28.03
C LYS A 303 -22.84 -9.80 -27.93
N GLU A 304 -23.53 -10.36 -28.91
CA GLU A 304 -24.99 -10.52 -28.84
C GLU A 304 -25.35 -11.38 -27.62
N ILE A 305 -26.37 -10.92 -26.89
CA ILE A 305 -26.92 -11.57 -25.70
C ILE A 305 -28.42 -11.72 -25.93
N ASP A 306 -28.96 -12.90 -25.64
CA ASP A 306 -30.39 -13.12 -25.65
C ASP A 306 -31.01 -12.57 -24.36
N ILE A 307 -31.60 -11.38 -24.43
CA ILE A 307 -32.16 -10.66 -23.27
C ILE A 307 -33.40 -11.38 -22.74
N ASP A 308 -34.26 -11.84 -23.64
CA ASP A 308 -35.62 -12.26 -23.30
C ASP A 308 -35.64 -13.54 -22.44
N ASP A 309 -34.61 -14.39 -22.56
CA ASP A 309 -34.46 -15.62 -21.78
C ASP A 309 -33.47 -15.51 -20.59
N THR A 310 -32.64 -14.45 -20.52
CA THR A 310 -31.45 -14.45 -19.65
C THR A 310 -31.40 -13.34 -18.60
N LEU A 311 -32.13 -12.22 -18.77
CA LEU A 311 -31.92 -11.00 -17.97
C LEU A 311 -33.22 -10.25 -17.62
N GLY A 312 -33.33 -9.78 -16.36
CA GLY A 312 -34.33 -8.80 -15.93
C GLY A 312 -33.96 -7.34 -16.23
N CYS A 313 -32.76 -7.10 -16.78
CA CYS A 313 -32.27 -5.80 -17.20
C CYS A 313 -33.21 -5.09 -18.21
N LYS A 314 -33.40 -3.78 -18.03
CA LYS A 314 -34.36 -3.01 -18.84
C LYS A 314 -33.76 -2.41 -20.12
N ALA A 315 -32.45 -2.51 -20.29
CA ALA A 315 -31.74 -2.06 -21.49
C ALA A 315 -30.46 -2.88 -21.73
N LEU A 316 -30.16 -3.12 -23.01
CA LEU A 316 -28.90 -3.68 -23.49
C LEU A 316 -28.35 -2.81 -24.62
N VAL A 317 -27.07 -2.52 -24.55
CA VAL A 317 -26.34 -1.79 -25.58
C VAL A 317 -25.19 -2.67 -26.07
N ILE A 318 -25.17 -2.94 -27.38
CA ILE A 318 -24.06 -3.65 -28.02
C ILE A 318 -23.09 -2.64 -28.62
N VAL A 319 -21.81 -2.81 -28.34
CA VAL A 319 -20.71 -1.98 -28.84
C VAL A 319 -19.64 -2.87 -29.49
N GLU A 320 -18.70 -2.27 -30.20
CA GLU A 320 -17.61 -3.04 -30.84
C GLU A 320 -16.63 -3.61 -29.81
N ASP A 321 -16.15 -2.78 -28.88
CA ASP A 321 -15.20 -3.19 -27.85
C ASP A 321 -15.50 -2.48 -26.52
N THR A 322 -15.94 -3.25 -25.53
CA THR A 322 -16.23 -2.75 -24.18
C THR A 322 -14.99 -2.28 -23.43
N SER A 323 -13.81 -2.83 -23.75
CA SER A 323 -12.55 -2.48 -23.08
C SER A 323 -12.06 -1.09 -23.46
N VAL A 324 -12.29 -0.69 -24.72
CA VAL A 324 -11.89 0.63 -25.24
C VAL A 324 -12.77 1.74 -24.68
N ILE A 325 -14.07 1.48 -24.50
CA ILE A 325 -15.02 2.52 -24.08
C ILE A 325 -15.18 2.62 -22.56
N LEU A 326 -14.71 1.66 -21.77
CA LEU A 326 -14.93 1.60 -20.33
C LEU A 326 -14.47 2.88 -19.62
N ALA A 327 -13.30 3.40 -19.99
CA ALA A 327 -12.76 4.63 -19.42
C ALA A 327 -13.64 5.85 -19.77
N ALA A 328 -14.11 5.95 -21.01
CA ALA A 328 -14.98 7.04 -21.49
C ALA A 328 -16.34 7.03 -20.77
N LEU A 329 -16.94 5.84 -20.62
CA LEU A 329 -18.17 5.66 -19.86
C LEU A 329 -17.98 6.06 -18.39
N ALA A 330 -16.94 5.55 -17.73
CA ALA A 330 -16.67 5.85 -16.33
C ALA A 330 -16.41 7.35 -16.11
N SER A 331 -15.55 7.95 -16.94
CA SER A 331 -15.23 9.39 -16.86
C SER A 331 -16.49 10.24 -17.02
N SER A 332 -17.36 9.92 -17.99
CA SER A 332 -18.60 10.67 -18.22
C SER A 332 -19.59 10.48 -17.07
N PHE A 333 -19.78 9.25 -16.60
CA PHE A 333 -20.67 8.95 -15.46
C PHE A 333 -20.28 9.73 -14.19
N PHE A 334 -18.98 9.83 -13.93
CA PHE A 334 -18.43 10.56 -12.80
C PHE A 334 -18.15 12.06 -13.10
N LYS A 335 -18.63 12.58 -14.23
CA LYS A 335 -18.55 13.99 -14.65
C LYS A 335 -17.12 14.55 -14.82
N HIS A 336 -16.23 13.75 -15.39
CA HIS A 336 -14.84 14.09 -15.69
C HIS A 336 -14.08 14.68 -14.50
N PRO A 337 -13.98 13.96 -13.36
CA PRO A 337 -13.51 14.52 -12.10
C PRO A 337 -12.07 15.02 -12.15
N SER A 338 -11.21 14.42 -13.00
CA SER A 338 -9.83 14.86 -13.21
C SER A 338 -9.71 16.30 -13.70
N ARG A 339 -10.72 16.85 -14.40
CA ARG A 339 -10.71 18.26 -14.84
C ARG A 339 -10.90 19.28 -13.70
N SER A 340 -11.28 18.80 -12.52
CA SER A 340 -11.47 19.62 -11.31
C SER A 340 -10.34 19.43 -10.29
N LEU A 341 -9.29 18.68 -10.65
CA LEU A 341 -8.13 18.39 -9.81
C LEU A 341 -6.86 18.82 -10.55
N SER A 342 -5.84 19.21 -9.80
CA SER A 342 -4.47 19.20 -10.33
C SER A 342 -3.93 17.77 -10.25
N VAL A 343 -3.76 17.09 -11.39
CA VAL A 343 -3.40 15.67 -11.43
C VAL A 343 -1.93 15.46 -11.83
N ILE A 344 -1.17 14.86 -10.93
CA ILE A 344 0.25 14.54 -11.07
C ILE A 344 0.41 13.04 -11.28
N GLY A 345 0.85 12.65 -12.48
CA GLY A 345 1.12 11.26 -12.83
C GLY A 345 2.60 10.92 -12.70
N ILE A 346 2.93 9.86 -11.97
CA ILE A 346 4.32 9.41 -11.77
C ILE A 346 4.50 8.04 -12.40
N THR A 347 5.46 7.92 -13.33
CA THR A 347 5.82 6.66 -13.96
C THR A 347 7.32 6.39 -13.87
N GLY A 348 7.67 5.11 -14.03
CA GLY A 348 9.03 4.59 -13.96
C GLY A 348 9.05 3.17 -13.42
N THR A 349 10.20 2.50 -13.46
CA THR A 349 10.38 1.16 -12.87
C THR A 349 10.35 1.29 -11.35
N ASN A 350 11.26 2.07 -10.78
CA ASN A 350 11.40 2.25 -9.33
C ASN A 350 11.11 3.69 -8.88
N GLY A 351 10.79 3.90 -7.60
CA GLY A 351 10.66 5.23 -6.99
C GLY A 351 9.27 5.88 -7.06
N LYS A 352 8.33 5.35 -7.85
CA LYS A 352 6.96 5.91 -8.01
C LYS A 352 6.27 6.19 -6.67
N THR A 353 6.22 5.20 -5.79
CA THR A 353 5.58 5.30 -4.47
C THR A 353 6.28 6.34 -3.60
N THR A 354 7.60 6.31 -3.49
CA THR A 354 8.30 7.29 -2.64
C THR A 354 8.11 8.71 -3.15
N THR A 355 8.26 8.91 -4.47
CA THR A 355 8.00 10.21 -5.10
C THR A 355 6.55 10.66 -4.92
N SER A 356 5.56 9.74 -4.90
CA SER A 356 4.17 10.13 -4.68
C SER A 356 3.92 10.64 -3.25
N TYR A 357 4.54 10.02 -2.25
CA TYR A 357 4.47 10.50 -0.85
C TYR A 357 5.14 11.86 -0.69
N LEU A 358 6.33 12.05 -1.28
CA LEU A 358 7.04 13.33 -1.24
C LEU A 358 6.27 14.47 -1.92
N ILE A 359 5.68 14.22 -3.08
CA ILE A 359 4.86 15.22 -3.77
C ILE A 359 3.57 15.49 -2.98
N LYS A 360 2.95 14.46 -2.39
CA LYS A 360 1.79 14.66 -1.50
C LYS A 360 2.15 15.57 -0.33
N GLY A 361 3.23 15.28 0.39
CA GLY A 361 3.70 16.10 1.53
C GLY A 361 3.99 17.54 1.10
N MET A 362 4.64 17.75 -0.04
CA MET A 362 4.85 19.07 -0.61
C MET A 362 3.55 19.83 -0.90
N TYR A 363 2.55 19.20 -1.53
CA TYR A 363 1.28 19.86 -1.82
C TYR A 363 0.46 20.14 -0.54
N GLU A 364 0.54 19.26 0.46
CA GLU A 364 -0.09 19.49 1.77
C GLU A 364 0.59 20.61 2.54
N ALA A 365 1.93 20.72 2.47
CA ALA A 365 2.67 21.84 3.01
C ALA A 365 2.28 23.16 2.32
N MET A 366 1.92 23.16 1.03
CA MET A 366 1.36 24.34 0.35
C MET A 366 -0.09 24.68 0.80
N GLY A 367 -0.67 23.91 1.71
CA GLY A 367 -2.02 24.11 2.23
C GLY A 367 -3.14 23.53 1.36
N LEU A 368 -2.80 22.70 0.37
CA LEU A 368 -3.78 22.09 -0.53
C LEU A 368 -4.31 20.78 0.03
N ARG A 369 -5.60 20.52 -0.17
CA ARG A 369 -6.16 19.19 0.11
C ARG A 369 -5.71 18.22 -0.97
N THR A 370 -4.82 17.29 -0.62
CA THR A 370 -4.19 16.40 -1.60
C THR A 370 -4.60 14.95 -1.42
N GLY A 371 -5.20 14.39 -2.47
CA GLY A 371 -5.44 12.95 -2.59
C GLY A 371 -4.23 12.24 -3.17
N MET A 372 -4.13 10.93 -2.92
CA MET A 372 -3.08 10.11 -3.49
C MET A 372 -3.60 8.73 -3.89
N LEU A 373 -3.18 8.24 -5.05
CA LEU A 373 -3.41 6.85 -5.47
C LEU A 373 -2.07 6.14 -5.63
N SER A 374 -1.68 5.36 -4.63
CA SER A 374 -0.40 4.66 -4.58
C SER A 374 -0.56 3.15 -4.41
N THR A 375 0.54 2.41 -4.59
CA THR A 375 0.62 0.98 -4.30
C THR A 375 0.34 0.69 -2.82
N VAL A 376 0.76 1.59 -1.91
CA VAL A 376 0.62 1.39 -0.47
C VAL A 376 -0.81 1.61 0.01
N ALA A 377 -1.44 2.70 -0.45
CA ALA A 377 -2.79 3.06 -0.06
C ALA A 377 -3.35 4.15 -0.99
N TYR A 378 -4.67 4.31 -0.93
CA TYR A 378 -5.36 5.46 -1.51
C TYR A 378 -5.70 6.45 -0.40
N TYR A 379 -5.56 7.74 -0.67
CA TYR A 379 -5.88 8.83 0.25
C TYR A 379 -6.86 9.77 -0.43
N ILE A 380 -7.99 10.06 0.21
CA ILE A 380 -8.94 11.06 -0.33
C ILE A 380 -8.37 12.47 -0.13
N HIS A 381 -7.93 12.79 1.10
CA HIS A 381 -7.11 13.94 1.47
C HIS A 381 -6.54 13.73 2.88
N GLY A 382 -5.39 14.31 3.23
CA GLY A 382 -4.79 14.15 4.56
C GLY A 382 -4.60 12.66 4.92
N ASP A 383 -5.02 12.28 6.13
CA ASP A 383 -4.90 10.90 6.65
C ASP A 383 -6.09 9.99 6.31
N ASN A 384 -7.01 10.42 5.43
CA ASN A 384 -8.18 9.64 5.01
C ASN A 384 -7.79 8.49 4.08
N LYS A 385 -7.21 7.45 4.68
CA LYS A 385 -6.64 6.26 4.05
C LYS A 385 -7.71 5.22 3.71
N LEU A 386 -7.61 4.65 2.51
CA LEU A 386 -8.35 3.51 2.02
C LEU A 386 -7.35 2.44 1.56
N GLU A 387 -7.76 1.17 1.62
CA GLU A 387 -6.94 0.08 1.12
C GLU A 387 -6.72 0.19 -0.40
N SER A 388 -5.47 -0.04 -0.81
CA SER A 388 -5.12 -0.14 -2.23
C SER A 388 -5.27 -1.58 -2.69
N THR A 389 -5.94 -1.79 -3.82
CA THR A 389 -6.06 -3.11 -4.45
C THR A 389 -5.06 -3.29 -5.59
N LYS A 390 -4.59 -2.20 -6.19
CA LYS A 390 -3.66 -2.16 -7.33
C LYS A 390 -2.86 -0.84 -7.29
N THR A 391 -1.62 -0.85 -7.76
CA THR A 391 -0.82 0.39 -7.96
C THR A 391 -1.57 1.45 -8.76
N THR A 392 -2.22 1.05 -9.85
CA THR A 392 -3.13 1.89 -10.62
C THR A 392 -4.49 1.19 -10.67
N PRO A 393 -5.55 1.77 -10.06
CA PRO A 393 -6.90 1.24 -10.12
C PRO A 393 -7.38 1.04 -11.56
N ASP A 394 -8.40 0.21 -11.77
CA ASP A 394 -9.07 0.15 -13.06
C ASP A 394 -9.79 1.46 -13.41
N ALA A 395 -10.22 1.56 -14.68
CA ALA A 395 -10.80 2.78 -15.24
C ALA A 395 -12.08 3.24 -14.51
N VAL A 396 -12.85 2.32 -13.92
CA VAL A 396 -14.05 2.68 -13.15
C VAL A 396 -13.65 3.17 -11.77
N LEU A 397 -12.83 2.40 -11.05
CA LEU A 397 -12.44 2.71 -9.69
C LEU A 397 -11.65 4.02 -9.61
N VAL A 398 -10.76 4.31 -10.58
CA VAL A 398 -9.99 5.56 -10.59
C VAL A 398 -10.89 6.78 -10.74
N GLN A 399 -11.91 6.71 -11.61
CA GLN A 399 -12.88 7.79 -11.81
C GLN A 399 -13.78 7.95 -10.58
N LYS A 400 -14.25 6.85 -9.98
CA LYS A 400 -15.03 6.86 -8.73
C LYS A 400 -14.26 7.51 -7.59
N LEU A 401 -12.97 7.16 -7.42
CA LEU A 401 -12.11 7.72 -6.38
C LEU A 401 -11.84 9.21 -6.61
N MET A 402 -11.54 9.63 -7.85
CA MET A 402 -11.36 11.05 -8.17
C MET A 402 -12.65 11.85 -7.93
N ALA A 403 -13.81 11.31 -8.28
CA ALA A 403 -15.09 11.96 -8.03
C ALA A 403 -15.39 12.10 -6.54
N LYS A 404 -15.02 11.08 -5.75
CA LYS A 404 -15.06 11.12 -4.29
C LYS A 404 -14.09 12.16 -3.71
N MET A 405 -12.88 12.29 -4.26
CA MET A 405 -11.92 13.35 -3.91
C MET A 405 -12.49 14.73 -4.15
N VAL A 406 -12.97 15.01 -5.37
CA VAL A 406 -13.61 16.30 -5.72
C VAL A 406 -14.77 16.61 -4.78
N HIS A 407 -15.63 15.63 -4.47
CA HIS A 407 -16.76 15.82 -3.58
C HIS A 407 -16.35 16.17 -2.13
N ASN A 408 -15.19 15.69 -1.68
CA ASN A 408 -14.64 15.97 -0.35
C ASN A 408 -13.69 17.18 -0.35
N GLY A 409 -13.65 17.95 -1.43
CA GLY A 409 -12.88 19.19 -1.55
C GLY A 409 -11.38 18.99 -1.74
N THR A 410 -10.96 17.81 -2.21
CA THR A 410 -9.59 17.60 -2.68
C THR A 410 -9.32 18.47 -3.90
N GLU A 411 -8.14 19.10 -3.94
CA GLU A 411 -7.73 20.05 -4.98
C GLU A 411 -6.62 19.47 -5.89
N ALA A 412 -5.78 18.61 -5.33
CA ALA A 412 -4.69 17.96 -6.04
C ALA A 412 -4.72 16.44 -5.87
N LEU A 413 -4.26 15.73 -6.90
CA LEU A 413 -4.15 14.28 -6.91
C LEU A 413 -2.76 13.86 -7.36
N VAL A 414 -2.03 13.16 -6.49
CA VAL A 414 -0.78 12.49 -6.86
C VAL A 414 -1.05 11.02 -7.12
N MET A 415 -0.71 10.50 -8.29
CA MET A 415 -0.98 9.10 -8.61
C MET A 415 0.15 8.36 -9.31
N GLU A 416 0.30 7.09 -8.95
CA GLU A 416 1.19 6.16 -9.63
C GLU A 416 0.57 5.70 -10.96
N ALA A 417 1.22 6.05 -12.07
CA ALA A 417 0.86 5.64 -13.43
C ALA A 417 1.74 4.43 -13.84
N SER A 418 1.34 3.23 -13.41
CA SER A 418 2.03 1.98 -13.77
C SER A 418 1.99 1.72 -15.28
N SER A 419 2.99 1.01 -15.81
CA SER A 419 3.01 0.63 -17.23
C SER A 419 1.81 -0.24 -17.61
N HIS A 420 1.36 -1.12 -16.71
CA HIS A 420 0.14 -1.90 -16.87
C HIS A 420 -1.10 -1.00 -16.96
N GLY A 421 -1.23 -0.01 -16.07
CA GLY A 421 -2.36 0.91 -16.08
C GLY A 421 -2.44 1.73 -17.36
N LEU A 422 -1.29 2.22 -17.85
CA LEU A 422 -1.19 2.94 -19.12
C LEU A 422 -1.41 2.02 -20.33
N ALA A 423 -0.91 0.79 -20.31
CA ALA A 423 -1.10 -0.17 -21.40
C ALA A 423 -2.56 -0.58 -21.55
N LEU A 424 -3.23 -0.87 -20.43
CA LEU A 424 -4.62 -1.35 -20.36
C LEU A 424 -5.68 -0.23 -20.40
N GLY A 425 -5.29 1.01 -20.69
CA GLY A 425 -6.21 2.14 -20.84
C GLY A 425 -6.86 2.62 -19.54
N ARG A 426 -6.35 2.22 -18.36
CA ARG A 426 -6.91 2.63 -17.06
C ARG A 426 -6.81 4.14 -16.81
N CYS A 427 -5.85 4.79 -17.46
CA CYS A 427 -5.60 6.22 -17.35
C CYS A 427 -6.01 7.02 -18.59
N ASP A 428 -6.76 6.43 -19.53
CA ASP A 428 -7.03 7.06 -20.83
C ASP A 428 -7.86 8.34 -20.70
N GLU A 429 -8.78 8.38 -19.74
CA GLU A 429 -9.67 9.52 -19.49
C GLU A 429 -9.29 10.32 -18.23
N ILE A 430 -8.00 10.33 -17.90
CA ILE A 430 -7.43 11.18 -16.87
C ILE A 430 -6.75 12.37 -17.54
N ASP A 431 -7.17 13.57 -17.15
CA ASP A 431 -6.61 14.85 -17.58
C ASP A 431 -5.44 15.21 -16.68
N PHE A 432 -4.22 14.84 -17.08
CA PHE A 432 -3.00 15.05 -16.30
C PHE A 432 -2.43 16.45 -16.52
N ASP A 433 -2.01 17.10 -15.44
CA ASP A 433 -1.27 18.37 -15.48
C ASP A 433 0.24 18.16 -15.55
N ILE A 434 0.74 17.14 -14.84
CA ILE A 434 2.18 16.91 -14.68
C ILE A 434 2.50 15.43 -14.92
N ALA A 435 3.50 15.19 -15.77
CA ALA A 435 4.07 13.86 -16.00
C ALA A 435 5.49 13.77 -15.42
N VAL A 436 5.71 12.83 -14.50
CA VAL A 436 7.01 12.58 -13.86
C VAL A 436 7.58 11.23 -14.32
N PHE A 437 8.84 11.22 -14.75
CA PHE A 437 9.59 10.02 -15.11
C PHE A 437 10.79 9.84 -14.18
N THR A 438 10.80 8.74 -13.43
CA THR A 438 11.87 8.44 -12.47
C THR A 438 13.04 7.65 -13.08
N ASN A 439 12.78 6.50 -13.70
CA ASN A 439 13.78 5.63 -14.35
C ASN A 439 13.11 4.49 -15.14
N LEU A 440 13.87 3.80 -15.98
CA LEU A 440 13.46 2.62 -16.72
C LEU A 440 14.53 1.53 -16.74
N THR A 441 14.36 0.52 -15.89
CA THR A 441 15.18 -0.70 -15.87
C THR A 441 14.33 -1.94 -16.17
N ARG A 442 14.97 -3.12 -16.35
CA ARG A 442 14.29 -4.37 -16.73
C ARG A 442 13.28 -4.79 -15.65
N ASP A 443 12.00 -4.81 -16.02
CA ASP A 443 10.89 -5.32 -15.21
C ASP A 443 9.68 -5.62 -16.12
N HIS A 444 8.69 -6.36 -15.61
CA HIS A 444 7.39 -6.62 -16.25
C HIS A 444 7.43 -7.18 -17.69
N LEU A 445 8.48 -7.90 -18.07
CA LEU A 445 8.60 -8.47 -19.41
C LEU A 445 7.68 -9.68 -19.63
N ASP A 446 7.19 -10.28 -18.55
CA ASP A 446 6.11 -11.27 -18.55
C ASP A 446 4.81 -10.71 -19.16
N PHE A 447 4.55 -9.40 -19.00
CA PHE A 447 3.40 -8.72 -19.58
C PHE A 447 3.73 -8.00 -20.89
N HIS A 448 4.78 -7.19 -20.92
CA HIS A 448 5.10 -6.34 -22.08
C HIS A 448 5.85 -7.07 -23.20
N GLY A 449 6.41 -8.25 -22.94
CA GLY A 449 7.20 -9.02 -23.90
C GLY A 449 8.58 -8.41 -24.20
N THR A 450 8.64 -7.13 -24.60
CA THR A 450 9.86 -6.42 -24.97
C THR A 450 10.09 -5.17 -24.13
N HIS A 451 11.37 -4.78 -24.00
CA HIS A 451 11.73 -3.53 -23.32
C HIS A 451 11.17 -2.29 -24.04
N GLU A 452 11.03 -2.38 -25.37
CA GLU A 452 10.47 -1.31 -26.19
C GLU A 452 8.98 -1.09 -25.93
N GLU A 453 8.19 -2.16 -25.85
CA GLU A 453 6.78 -2.08 -25.49
C GLU A 453 6.58 -1.54 -24.07
N TYR A 454 7.43 -1.97 -23.12
CA TYR A 454 7.41 -1.43 -21.75
C TYR A 454 7.70 0.07 -21.70
N ARG A 455 8.65 0.53 -22.52
CA ARG A 455 9.03 1.95 -22.66
C ARG A 455 7.92 2.79 -23.30
N GLU A 456 7.33 2.30 -24.39
CA GLU A 456 6.20 2.95 -25.07
C GLU A 456 4.95 3.00 -24.19
N ALA A 457 4.68 1.97 -23.38
CA ALA A 457 3.58 1.97 -22.42
C ALA A 457 3.69 3.13 -21.42
N LYS A 458 4.88 3.38 -20.85
CA LYS A 458 5.10 4.53 -19.95
C LYS A 458 5.02 5.87 -20.69
N ALA A 459 5.49 5.93 -21.93
CA ALA A 459 5.46 7.14 -22.74
C ALA A 459 4.05 7.65 -23.01
N LYS A 460 3.01 6.80 -22.92
CA LYS A 460 1.60 7.24 -23.01
C LYS A 460 1.26 8.37 -22.05
N LEU A 461 1.85 8.40 -20.85
CA LEU A 461 1.66 9.51 -19.90
C LEU A 461 2.22 10.83 -20.47
N PHE A 462 3.44 10.80 -21.00
CA PHE A 462 4.09 11.98 -21.57
C PHE A 462 3.44 12.44 -22.88
N SER A 463 2.89 11.51 -23.66
CA SER A 463 2.13 11.82 -24.88
C SER A 463 0.88 12.65 -24.61
N LYS A 464 0.33 12.62 -23.39
CA LYS A 464 -0.81 13.46 -22.96
C LYS A 464 -0.40 14.91 -22.65
N MET A 465 0.89 15.19 -22.52
CA MET A 465 1.41 16.54 -22.24
C MET A 465 1.38 17.38 -23.53
N VAL A 466 0.25 18.00 -23.82
CA VAL A 466 0.02 18.76 -25.08
C VAL A 466 -0.11 20.28 -24.93
N ASP A 467 -0.55 20.79 -23.79
CA ASP A 467 -0.78 22.22 -23.52
C ASP A 467 0.45 22.87 -22.84
N PRO A 468 1.19 23.78 -23.49
CA PRO A 468 2.36 24.45 -22.90
C PRO A 468 2.06 25.38 -21.72
N GLU A 469 0.86 25.95 -21.65
CA GLU A 469 0.52 26.90 -20.58
C GLU A 469 0.25 26.14 -19.28
N ARG A 470 -0.43 25.00 -19.39
CA ARG A 470 -0.86 24.16 -18.26
C ARG A 470 0.12 23.05 -17.90
N HIS A 471 0.59 22.27 -18.88
CA HIS A 471 1.27 21.00 -18.59
C HIS A 471 2.76 21.16 -18.28
N ARG A 472 3.31 20.22 -17.51
CA ARG A 472 4.76 20.15 -17.22
C ARG A 472 5.29 18.72 -17.34
N LYS A 473 6.53 18.59 -17.80
CA LYS A 473 7.26 17.32 -17.87
C LYS A 473 8.44 17.34 -16.89
N ILE A 474 8.51 16.34 -16.02
CA ILE A 474 9.59 16.19 -15.03
C ILE A 474 10.36 14.92 -15.35
N VAL A 475 11.66 15.04 -15.64
CA VAL A 475 12.43 13.93 -16.22
C VAL A 475 13.78 13.77 -15.53
N ASN A 476 14.05 12.55 -15.06
CA ASN A 476 15.39 12.16 -14.62
C ASN A 476 16.32 12.03 -15.83
N ILE A 477 17.36 12.87 -15.93
CA ILE A 477 18.31 12.82 -17.05
C ILE A 477 19.56 11.98 -16.77
N ASP A 478 19.65 11.31 -15.62
CA ASP A 478 20.61 10.22 -15.42
C ASP A 478 20.17 8.94 -16.16
N ASP A 479 18.89 8.81 -16.48
CA ASP A 479 18.36 7.67 -17.23
C ASP A 479 18.59 7.85 -18.75
N PRO A 480 19.16 6.86 -19.45
CA PRO A 480 19.44 6.96 -20.89
C PRO A 480 18.18 7.09 -21.75
N ASN A 481 16.98 6.77 -21.22
CA ASN A 481 15.71 6.93 -21.91
C ASN A 481 15.14 8.36 -21.81
N ALA A 482 15.76 9.26 -21.04
CA ALA A 482 15.26 10.63 -20.85
C ALA A 482 14.97 11.38 -22.17
N PRO A 483 15.84 11.36 -23.21
CA PRO A 483 15.56 12.06 -24.47
C PRO A 483 14.27 11.59 -25.14
N PHE A 484 13.95 10.30 -25.00
CA PHE A 484 12.71 9.76 -25.55
C PHE A 484 11.48 10.28 -24.80
N PHE A 485 11.47 10.25 -23.47
CA PHE A 485 10.32 10.77 -22.70
C PHE A 485 10.11 12.27 -22.92
N ILE A 486 11.21 13.04 -23.01
CA ILE A 486 11.16 14.47 -23.35
C ILE A 486 10.51 14.70 -24.73
N SER A 487 10.82 13.85 -25.71
CA SER A 487 10.31 13.98 -27.09
C SER A 487 8.82 13.67 -27.25
N LYS A 488 8.17 13.05 -26.25
CA LYS A 488 6.75 12.66 -26.33
C LYS A 488 5.85 13.84 -25.96
N GLY A 489 4.66 13.90 -26.56
CA GLY A 489 3.73 15.03 -26.40
C GLY A 489 4.18 16.25 -27.20
N ASN A 490 3.76 17.44 -26.77
CA ASN A 490 4.14 18.69 -27.41
C ASN A 490 5.56 19.12 -26.97
N PRO A 491 6.48 19.44 -27.90
CA PRO A 491 7.84 19.90 -27.56
C PRO A 491 7.89 21.27 -26.87
N ASP A 492 6.85 22.09 -27.00
CA ASP A 492 6.77 23.42 -26.37
C ASP A 492 6.35 23.35 -24.89
N VAL A 493 5.91 22.17 -24.42
CA VAL A 493 5.60 21.96 -23.01
C VAL A 493 6.89 22.06 -22.18
N PRO A 494 6.94 22.92 -21.14
CA PRO A 494 8.13 23.07 -20.31
C PRO A 494 8.58 21.76 -19.66
N VAL A 495 9.89 21.54 -19.68
CA VAL A 495 10.55 20.39 -19.06
C VAL A 495 11.40 20.90 -17.90
N VAL A 496 11.25 20.30 -16.73
CA VAL A 496 12.18 20.46 -15.61
C VAL A 496 12.94 19.15 -15.44
N THR A 497 14.25 19.23 -15.53
CA THR A 497 15.13 18.07 -15.44
C THR A 497 15.72 17.94 -14.05
N PHE A 498 15.86 16.70 -13.58
CA PHE A 498 16.59 16.41 -12.36
C PHE A 498 17.61 15.31 -12.58
N ALA A 499 18.66 15.31 -11.77
CA ALA A 499 19.71 14.29 -11.83
C ALA A 499 20.50 14.25 -10.52
N MET A 500 20.94 13.05 -10.17
CA MET A 500 21.90 12.79 -9.10
C MET A 500 23.35 13.04 -9.56
N GLU A 501 23.69 12.63 -10.79
CA GLU A 501 25.07 12.71 -11.31
C GLU A 501 25.24 13.84 -12.35
N ASN A 502 24.27 13.99 -13.26
CA ASN A 502 24.36 14.94 -14.36
C ASN A 502 24.04 16.39 -13.94
N LYS A 503 25.08 17.16 -13.65
CA LYS A 503 24.98 18.59 -13.25
C LYS A 503 24.45 19.55 -14.32
N ASN A 504 24.11 19.07 -15.51
CA ASN A 504 23.39 19.87 -16.50
C ASN A 504 21.87 19.88 -16.25
N ALA A 505 21.38 19.11 -15.27
CA ALA A 505 19.99 19.16 -14.86
C ALA A 505 19.65 20.50 -14.20
N ASP A 506 18.36 20.86 -14.21
CA ASP A 506 17.86 22.04 -13.50
C ASP A 506 17.95 21.85 -11.98
N VAL A 507 17.61 20.64 -11.52
CA VAL A 507 17.62 20.23 -10.10
C VAL A 507 18.65 19.13 -9.88
N TYR A 508 19.68 19.41 -9.06
CA TYR A 508 20.73 18.44 -8.76
C TYR A 508 21.36 18.69 -7.38
N PRO A 509 21.97 17.68 -6.74
CA PRO A 509 22.56 17.83 -5.42
C PRO A 509 23.96 18.45 -5.50
N LEU A 510 24.23 19.40 -4.61
CA LEU A 510 25.54 19.97 -4.34
C LEU A 510 26.32 19.14 -3.31
N LYS A 511 25.60 18.60 -2.31
CA LYS A 511 26.14 17.80 -1.21
C LYS A 511 25.10 16.77 -0.78
N VAL A 512 25.54 15.55 -0.48
CA VAL A 512 24.72 14.49 0.11
C VAL A 512 25.48 13.88 1.27
N GLU A 513 24.84 13.83 2.43
CA GLU A 513 25.32 13.11 3.60
C GLU A 513 24.28 12.06 3.97
N LEU A 514 24.71 10.81 4.03
CA LEU A 514 23.85 9.66 4.32
C LEU A 514 24.21 9.13 5.70
N SER A 515 23.19 8.83 6.48
CA SER A 515 23.31 8.09 7.73
C SER A 515 22.21 7.04 7.83
N LEU A 516 22.18 6.30 8.94
CA LEU A 516 21.13 5.34 9.23
C LEU A 516 19.80 6.00 9.64
N PHE A 517 19.84 7.24 10.12
CA PHE A 517 18.67 7.91 10.70
C PHE A 517 18.17 9.07 9.83
N GLU A 518 19.06 9.63 9.02
CA GLU A 518 18.79 10.86 8.28
C GLU A 518 19.62 10.93 6.99
N THR A 519 19.00 11.50 5.95
CA THR A 519 19.64 11.90 4.70
C THR A 519 19.60 13.43 4.60
N GLN A 520 20.78 14.06 4.59
CA GLN A 520 20.93 15.50 4.40
C GLN A 520 21.37 15.82 2.98
N VAL A 521 20.65 16.71 2.29
CA VAL A 521 20.90 17.06 0.90
C VAL A 521 20.86 18.57 0.71
N LEU A 522 21.93 19.11 0.13
CA LEU A 522 21.96 20.47 -0.37
C LEU A 522 21.63 20.42 -1.88
N VAL A 523 20.51 20.98 -2.29
CA VAL A 523 19.98 20.89 -3.67
C VAL A 523 20.11 22.23 -4.37
N ASN A 524 20.73 22.25 -5.55
CA ASN A 524 20.70 23.40 -6.45
C ASN A 524 19.43 23.37 -7.29
N THR A 525 18.73 24.50 -7.37
CA THR A 525 17.58 24.70 -8.26
C THR A 525 17.72 26.03 -9.01
N PRO A 526 16.91 26.28 -10.07
CA PRO A 526 16.89 27.58 -10.75
C PRO A 526 16.47 28.75 -9.84
N GLU A 527 15.68 28.49 -8.80
CA GLU A 527 15.12 29.50 -7.90
C GLU A 527 15.97 29.73 -6.63
N GLY A 528 16.98 28.89 -6.39
CA GLY A 528 17.84 28.98 -5.22
C GLY A 528 18.39 27.63 -4.77
N ILE A 529 19.19 27.66 -3.69
CA ILE A 529 19.69 26.45 -3.05
C ILE A 529 18.76 26.08 -1.91
N LEU A 530 18.36 24.81 -1.84
CA LEU A 530 17.58 24.23 -0.75
C LEU A 530 18.49 23.36 0.12
N GLU A 531 18.28 23.40 1.42
CA GLU A 531 18.84 22.45 2.39
C GLU A 531 17.68 21.60 2.90
N ILE A 532 17.80 20.27 2.77
CA ILE A 532 16.74 19.32 3.09
C ILE A 532 17.29 18.24 4.01
N SER A 533 16.61 18.00 5.12
CA SER A 533 16.83 16.92 6.08
C SER A 533 15.69 15.92 6.02
N SER A 534 15.91 14.75 5.44
CA SER A 534 14.86 13.75 5.22
C SER A 534 15.10 12.47 6.02
N GLY A 535 14.04 11.91 6.61
CA GLY A 535 14.07 10.56 7.21
C GLY A 535 14.20 9.44 6.17
N LEU A 536 14.03 9.74 4.88
CA LEU A 536 14.16 8.75 3.82
C LEU A 536 15.62 8.38 3.57
N LEU A 537 15.94 7.10 3.71
CA LEU A 537 17.31 6.63 3.69
C LEU A 537 17.82 6.30 2.28
N GLY A 538 19.05 6.70 2.00
CA GLY A 538 19.84 6.23 0.86
C GLY A 538 19.75 7.01 -0.45
N ARG A 539 20.76 6.79 -1.31
CA ARG A 539 20.94 7.56 -2.56
C ARG A 539 19.76 7.50 -3.51
N HIS A 540 19.10 6.35 -3.59
CA HIS A 540 17.93 6.20 -4.45
C HIS A 540 16.78 7.09 -3.98
N ASN A 541 16.66 7.37 -2.68
CA ASN A 541 15.69 8.32 -2.14
C ASN A 541 16.12 9.78 -2.36
N VAL A 542 17.41 10.09 -2.43
CA VAL A 542 17.86 11.41 -2.92
C VAL A 542 17.33 11.68 -4.33
N CYS A 543 17.38 10.70 -5.24
CA CYS A 543 16.77 10.85 -6.57
C CYS A 543 15.25 11.12 -6.50
N ASN A 544 14.54 10.48 -5.57
CA ASN A 544 13.10 10.68 -5.38
C ASN A 544 12.80 12.08 -4.80
N ILE A 545 13.65 12.58 -3.89
CA ILE A 545 13.61 13.95 -3.36
C ILE A 545 13.82 14.96 -4.47
N LEU A 546 14.85 14.78 -5.32
CA LEU A 546 15.11 15.67 -6.45
C LEU A 546 13.92 15.70 -7.45
N ALA A 547 13.23 14.57 -7.64
CA ALA A 547 12.02 14.53 -8.46
C ALA A 547 10.88 15.37 -7.85
N ALA A 548 10.67 15.28 -6.52
CA ALA A 548 9.67 16.08 -5.83
C ALA A 548 10.02 17.58 -5.85
N VAL A 549 11.28 17.94 -5.60
CA VAL A 549 11.79 19.31 -5.75
C VAL A 549 11.52 19.82 -7.17
N ALA A 550 11.82 19.02 -8.20
CA ALA A 550 11.58 19.41 -9.59
C ALA A 550 10.10 19.65 -9.90
N VAL A 551 9.18 18.88 -9.31
CA VAL A 551 7.74 19.18 -9.38
C VAL A 551 7.43 20.52 -8.71
N GLY A 552 7.95 20.75 -7.50
CA GLY A 552 7.78 22.02 -6.78
C GLY A 552 8.24 23.23 -7.59
N ILE A 553 9.41 23.14 -8.21
CA ILE A 553 9.94 24.17 -9.12
C ILE A 553 9.02 24.35 -10.33
N ALA A 554 8.53 23.27 -10.94
CA ALA A 554 7.68 23.34 -12.13
C ALA A 554 6.32 24.01 -11.89
N VAL A 555 5.79 23.91 -10.67
CA VAL A 555 4.54 24.56 -10.26
C VAL A 555 4.74 25.92 -9.59
N GLY A 556 5.99 26.35 -9.38
CA GLY A 556 6.32 27.60 -8.72
C GLY A 556 5.99 27.62 -7.23
N ALA A 557 6.11 26.47 -6.55
CA ALA A 557 5.90 26.37 -5.12
C ALA A 557 6.91 27.21 -4.33
N PRO A 558 6.52 27.84 -3.20
CA PRO A 558 7.46 28.48 -2.30
C PRO A 558 8.54 27.49 -1.84
N LEU A 559 9.80 27.91 -1.88
CA LEU A 559 10.95 27.07 -1.52
C LEU A 559 10.83 26.49 -0.11
N GLU A 560 10.28 27.25 0.83
CA GLU A 560 10.03 26.83 2.21
C GLU A 560 9.00 25.69 2.29
N ASP A 561 7.95 25.73 1.47
CA ASP A 561 6.93 24.67 1.43
C ASP A 561 7.48 23.40 0.77
N ILE A 562 8.36 23.54 -0.22
CA ILE A 562 9.08 22.39 -0.82
C ILE A 562 9.91 21.68 0.25
N VAL A 563 10.70 22.42 1.02
CA VAL A 563 11.53 21.85 2.09
C VAL A 563 10.62 21.21 3.14
N ARG A 564 9.71 21.98 3.75
CA ARG A 564 8.82 21.49 4.81
C ARG A 564 8.08 20.21 4.42
N GLY A 565 7.46 20.19 3.24
CA GLY A 565 6.67 19.04 2.82
C GLY A 565 7.49 17.80 2.47
N ILE A 566 8.78 17.94 2.17
CA ILE A 566 9.71 16.81 1.99
C ILE A 566 10.20 16.30 3.35
N GLU A 567 10.53 17.20 4.28
CA GLU A 567 11.04 16.86 5.61
C GLU A 567 9.95 16.22 6.50
N GLU A 568 8.68 16.57 6.32
CA GLU A 568 7.53 15.97 7.02
C GLU A 568 7.27 14.49 6.63
N VAL A 569 7.89 14.00 5.55
CA VAL A 569 7.79 12.58 5.16
C VAL A 569 8.87 11.78 5.89
N ASP A 570 8.55 11.35 7.11
CA ASP A 570 9.46 10.57 7.96
C ASP A 570 9.87 9.23 7.30
N ALA A 571 8.88 8.47 6.85
CA ALA A 571 9.09 7.17 6.21
C ALA A 571 7.98 6.88 5.19
N VAL A 572 8.31 6.09 4.17
CA VAL A 572 7.32 5.50 3.28
C VAL A 572 7.18 4.02 3.64
N PRO A 573 5.97 3.55 4.00
CA PRO A 573 5.78 2.19 4.48
C PRO A 573 6.40 1.16 3.52
N GLY A 574 7.30 0.32 4.03
CA GLY A 574 7.98 -0.73 3.27
C GLY A 574 8.89 -0.24 2.15
N ARG A 575 9.46 0.96 2.26
CA ARG A 575 10.44 1.53 1.31
C ARG A 575 11.66 2.05 2.08
N CYS A 576 12.66 1.18 2.23
CA CYS A 576 13.83 1.39 3.06
C CYS A 576 13.44 1.86 4.48
N GLU A 577 12.40 1.22 5.03
CA GLU A 577 11.84 1.57 6.35
C GLU A 577 12.76 1.01 7.43
N LEU A 578 13.33 1.89 8.26
CA LEU A 578 14.10 1.51 9.44
C LEU A 578 13.14 1.06 10.53
N ILE A 579 13.37 -0.15 11.05
CA ILE A 579 12.69 -0.67 12.24
C ILE A 579 13.62 -0.46 13.42
N ASP A 580 13.23 0.45 14.32
CA ASP A 580 13.98 0.83 15.50
C ASP A 580 13.12 0.61 16.74
N GLU A 581 13.52 -0.37 17.54
CA GLU A 581 12.98 -0.73 18.85
C GLU A 581 14.08 -0.52 19.93
N GLU A 582 14.97 0.46 19.71
CA GLU A 582 16.11 0.83 20.57
C GLU A 582 17.27 -0.18 20.57
N GLN A 583 17.38 -1.03 19.56
CA GLN A 583 18.45 -2.02 19.43
C GLN A 583 19.79 -1.42 18.92
N ALA A 584 20.90 -2.15 19.11
CA ALA A 584 22.25 -1.70 18.75
C ALA A 584 22.65 -1.92 17.26
N PHE A 585 21.72 -2.32 16.40
CA PHE A 585 21.96 -2.65 14.98
C PHE A 585 20.78 -2.22 14.10
N GLY A 586 21.01 -1.98 12.81
CA GLY A 586 19.94 -1.51 11.93
C GLY A 586 19.13 -2.67 11.34
N VAL A 587 17.80 -2.52 11.29
CA VAL A 587 16.89 -3.42 10.60
C VAL A 587 16.13 -2.62 9.54
N ILE A 588 16.25 -2.99 8.27
CA ILE A 588 15.57 -2.32 7.15
C ILE A 588 14.58 -3.29 6.51
N VAL A 589 13.33 -2.84 6.34
CA VAL A 589 12.30 -3.52 5.55
C VAL A 589 12.08 -2.77 4.23
N ASP A 590 12.18 -3.47 3.10
CA ASP A 590 12.08 -2.86 1.77
C ASP A 590 11.36 -3.73 0.72
N TYR A 591 10.76 -3.06 -0.27
CA TYR A 591 10.02 -3.68 -1.37
C TYR A 591 10.88 -4.10 -2.57
N ALA A 592 12.21 -4.12 -2.44
CA ALA A 592 13.12 -4.53 -3.49
C ALA A 592 12.89 -5.99 -3.95
N HIS A 593 12.00 -6.16 -4.92
CA HIS A 593 11.59 -7.45 -5.50
C HIS A 593 12.09 -7.65 -6.94
N THR A 594 12.99 -6.77 -7.40
CA THR A 594 13.67 -6.85 -8.72
C THR A 594 15.19 -6.85 -8.52
N PRO A 595 15.97 -7.47 -9.43
CA PRO A 595 17.43 -7.55 -9.29
C PRO A 595 18.09 -6.18 -9.12
N ASP A 596 17.63 -5.21 -9.90
CA ASP A 596 18.11 -3.84 -9.88
C ASP A 596 17.75 -3.10 -8.58
N ALA A 597 16.53 -3.27 -8.04
CA ALA A 597 16.15 -2.70 -6.76
C ALA A 597 16.95 -3.30 -5.59
N LEU A 598 17.08 -4.63 -5.56
CA LEU A 598 17.85 -5.32 -4.51
C LEU A 598 19.32 -4.93 -4.55
N SER A 599 19.91 -4.85 -5.74
CA SER A 599 21.28 -4.40 -5.93
C SER A 599 21.51 -3.01 -5.34
N ARG A 600 20.61 -2.06 -5.61
CA ARG A 600 20.70 -0.68 -5.11
C ARG A 600 20.50 -0.58 -3.61
N LEU A 601 19.57 -1.35 -3.06
CA LEU A 601 19.34 -1.43 -1.62
C LEU A 601 20.60 -1.90 -0.90
N LEU A 602 21.20 -3.01 -1.36
CA LEU A 602 22.41 -3.56 -0.72
C LEU A 602 23.65 -2.68 -0.94
N ASP A 603 23.77 -2.01 -2.09
CA ASP A 603 24.83 -1.00 -2.30
C ASP A 603 24.70 0.15 -1.30
N PHE A 604 23.48 0.67 -1.10
CA PHE A 604 23.23 1.70 -0.10
C PHE A 604 23.58 1.21 1.31
N VAL A 605 23.10 0.04 1.72
CA VAL A 605 23.40 -0.52 3.05
C VAL A 605 24.91 -0.69 3.23
N ARG A 606 25.65 -1.07 2.19
CA ARG A 606 27.11 -1.16 2.26
C ARG A 606 27.80 0.20 2.41
N GLU A 607 27.26 1.27 1.83
CA GLU A 607 27.79 2.64 2.01
C GLU A 607 27.73 3.11 3.47
N LEU A 608 26.77 2.61 4.25
CA LEU A 608 26.66 2.87 5.69
C LEU A 608 27.77 2.20 6.52
N SER A 609 28.66 1.43 5.87
CA SER A 609 29.80 0.74 6.48
C SER A 609 29.44 -0.18 7.65
N PRO A 610 28.44 -1.07 7.51
CA PRO A 610 28.09 -2.02 8.56
C PRO A 610 29.18 -3.08 8.74
N ARG A 611 29.23 -3.69 9.92
CA ARG A 611 30.12 -4.81 10.24
C ARG A 611 29.79 -6.04 9.38
N ARG A 612 28.51 -6.40 9.30
CA ARG A 612 27.97 -7.46 8.42
C ARG A 612 26.62 -7.03 7.84
N ILE A 613 26.29 -7.55 6.66
CA ILE A 613 24.94 -7.45 6.07
C ILE A 613 24.29 -8.83 6.09
N ILE A 614 23.10 -8.90 6.70
CA ILE A 614 22.26 -10.10 6.80
C ILE A 614 20.99 -9.84 5.98
N THR A 615 20.80 -10.57 4.88
CA THR A 615 19.70 -10.29 3.94
C THR A 615 18.71 -11.45 3.88
N VAL A 616 17.42 -11.16 4.09
CA VAL A 616 16.31 -12.07 3.83
C VAL A 616 15.66 -11.67 2.50
N VAL A 617 15.54 -12.61 1.57
CA VAL A 617 14.91 -12.32 0.28
C VAL A 617 14.15 -13.53 -0.26
N GLY A 618 13.00 -13.26 -0.87
CA GLY A 618 12.20 -14.25 -1.57
C GLY A 618 11.77 -13.80 -2.96
N CYS A 619 11.11 -14.69 -3.70
CA CYS A 619 10.54 -14.40 -5.00
C CYS A 619 9.08 -14.90 -5.07
N GLY A 620 8.19 -14.11 -5.67
CA GLY A 620 6.81 -14.52 -5.88
C GLY A 620 6.66 -15.61 -6.95
N GLY A 621 5.72 -16.53 -6.74
CA GLY A 621 5.26 -17.50 -7.74
C GLY A 621 4.34 -16.86 -8.79
N GLU A 622 4.19 -17.53 -9.92
CA GLU A 622 3.48 -17.10 -11.13
C GLU A 622 3.96 -15.74 -11.69
N LYS A 623 5.24 -15.41 -11.46
CA LYS A 623 5.92 -14.19 -11.94
C LYS A 623 7.10 -14.53 -12.86
N ASP A 624 7.85 -13.52 -13.29
CA ASP A 624 9.09 -13.70 -14.09
C ASP A 624 10.10 -14.62 -13.38
N ARG A 625 10.15 -15.89 -13.78
CA ARG A 625 11.13 -16.89 -13.28
C ARG A 625 12.56 -16.46 -13.58
N GLY A 626 12.80 -15.71 -14.65
CA GLY A 626 14.12 -15.26 -15.07
C GLY A 626 14.81 -14.37 -14.04
N LYS A 627 14.06 -13.71 -13.14
CA LYS A 627 14.64 -12.87 -12.08
C LYS A 627 15.13 -13.67 -10.86
N ARG A 628 14.59 -14.86 -10.60
CA ARG A 628 14.89 -15.66 -9.40
C ARG A 628 16.39 -15.95 -9.24
N PRO A 629 17.11 -16.42 -10.28
CA PRO A 629 18.54 -16.68 -10.18
C PRO A 629 19.35 -15.39 -9.97
N MET A 630 18.94 -14.30 -10.62
CA MET A 630 19.64 -13.01 -10.51
C MET A 630 19.52 -12.41 -9.10
N MET A 631 18.34 -12.52 -8.48
CA MET A 631 18.09 -12.06 -7.11
C MET A 631 18.98 -12.78 -6.10
N ALA A 632 19.02 -14.12 -6.15
CA ALA A 632 19.84 -14.92 -5.24
C ALA A 632 21.33 -14.62 -5.40
N LYS A 633 21.80 -14.49 -6.64
CA LYS A 633 23.18 -14.12 -6.93
C LYS A 633 23.53 -12.75 -6.33
N ILE A 634 22.69 -11.75 -6.50
CA ILE A 634 22.93 -10.40 -5.97
C ILE A 634 22.95 -10.41 -4.44
N ALA A 635 21.99 -11.08 -3.81
CA ALA A 635 21.93 -11.18 -2.34
C ALA A 635 23.19 -11.83 -1.78
N THR A 636 23.60 -12.96 -2.34
CA THR A 636 24.77 -13.74 -1.90
C THR A 636 26.11 -13.08 -2.23
N GLU A 637 26.20 -12.25 -3.28
CA GLU A 637 27.41 -11.49 -3.61
C GLU A 637 27.57 -10.25 -2.71
N LYS A 638 26.47 -9.62 -2.28
CA LYS A 638 26.50 -8.33 -1.57
C LYS A 638 26.27 -8.42 -0.06
N SER A 639 25.81 -9.56 0.42
CA SER A 639 25.54 -9.82 1.85
C SER A 639 26.49 -10.86 2.41
N ASP A 640 26.88 -10.67 3.66
CA ASP A 640 27.74 -11.60 4.40
C ASP A 640 26.95 -12.87 4.78
N VAL A 641 25.66 -12.70 5.07
CA VAL A 641 24.69 -13.77 5.31
C VAL A 641 23.47 -13.54 4.44
N THR A 642 23.03 -14.57 3.72
CA THR A 642 21.78 -14.56 2.94
C THR A 642 20.84 -15.64 3.44
N ILE A 643 19.57 -15.30 3.64
CA ILE A 643 18.49 -16.24 3.89
C ILE A 643 17.51 -16.15 2.72
N LEU A 644 17.43 -17.21 1.93
CA LEU A 644 16.46 -17.34 0.85
C LEU A 644 15.17 -17.94 1.40
N THR A 645 14.05 -17.31 1.07
CA THR A 645 12.74 -17.67 1.62
C THR A 645 11.59 -17.49 0.64
N SER A 646 10.39 -17.91 1.04
CA SER A 646 9.17 -17.67 0.29
C SER A 646 8.74 -16.19 0.37
N ASP A 647 8.09 -15.70 -0.68
CA ASP A 647 7.38 -14.42 -0.73
C ASP A 647 5.87 -14.74 -0.79
N ASN A 648 5.20 -14.45 -1.90
CA ASN A 648 3.88 -14.96 -2.24
C ASN A 648 4.04 -16.13 -3.24
N PRO A 649 4.07 -17.39 -2.79
CA PRO A 649 4.24 -18.55 -3.68
C PRO A 649 3.07 -18.76 -4.65
N ASN A 650 1.87 -18.22 -4.35
CA ASN A 650 0.66 -18.47 -5.14
C ASN A 650 0.45 -19.98 -5.33
N ASN A 651 0.22 -20.47 -6.55
CA ASN A 651 0.04 -21.91 -6.81
C ASN A 651 1.35 -22.67 -7.12
N GLU A 652 2.52 -22.02 -7.01
CA GLU A 652 3.82 -22.71 -7.15
C GLU A 652 4.28 -23.27 -5.80
N ASP A 653 5.02 -24.39 -5.83
CA ASP A 653 5.69 -24.93 -4.65
C ASP A 653 6.81 -23.97 -4.20
N PRO A 654 6.84 -23.51 -2.94
CA PRO A 654 7.93 -22.69 -2.41
C PRO A 654 9.32 -23.29 -2.62
N LEU A 655 9.47 -24.62 -2.54
CA LEU A 655 10.75 -25.30 -2.74
C LEU A 655 11.23 -25.23 -4.18
N ASP A 656 10.32 -25.28 -5.16
CA ASP A 656 10.66 -25.09 -6.58
C ASP A 656 11.13 -23.66 -6.86
N ILE A 657 10.51 -22.66 -6.21
CA ILE A 657 10.95 -21.26 -6.30
C ILE A 657 12.37 -21.11 -5.73
N LEU A 658 12.65 -21.75 -4.59
CA LEU A 658 13.96 -21.74 -3.96
C LEU A 658 15.01 -22.46 -4.81
N ASP A 659 14.67 -23.58 -5.46
CA ASP A 659 15.57 -24.26 -6.40
C ASP A 659 15.92 -23.38 -7.62
N ASP A 660 14.91 -22.70 -8.19
CA ASP A 660 15.14 -21.70 -9.26
C ASP A 660 16.10 -20.59 -8.79
N MET A 661 15.97 -20.12 -7.54
CA MET A 661 16.87 -19.12 -6.96
C MET A 661 18.31 -19.65 -6.82
N LEU A 662 18.48 -20.87 -6.32
CA LEU A 662 19.80 -21.51 -6.15
C LEU A 662 20.57 -21.66 -7.47
N SER A 663 19.87 -21.80 -8.60
CA SER A 663 20.52 -21.86 -9.91
C SER A 663 21.38 -20.62 -10.21
N GLY A 664 21.09 -19.48 -9.59
CA GLY A 664 21.83 -18.22 -9.73
C GLY A 664 23.26 -18.26 -9.20
N ILE A 665 23.52 -19.18 -8.27
CA ILE A 665 24.85 -19.45 -7.68
C ILE A 665 25.42 -20.79 -8.15
N GLY A 666 24.78 -21.41 -9.15
CA GLY A 666 25.20 -22.68 -9.74
C GLY A 666 24.90 -23.90 -8.89
N TRP A 667 23.93 -23.81 -7.97
CA TRP A 667 23.50 -24.91 -7.11
C TRP A 667 22.09 -25.38 -7.46
N THR A 668 21.79 -26.60 -7.04
CA THR A 668 20.44 -27.16 -6.95
C THR A 668 20.08 -27.40 -5.49
N MET A 669 18.81 -27.61 -5.20
CA MET A 669 18.33 -28.02 -3.87
C MET A 669 19.04 -29.30 -3.41
N GLN A 670 19.31 -30.23 -4.32
CA GLN A 670 20.08 -31.44 -4.01
C GLN A 670 21.54 -31.13 -3.65
N ASP A 671 22.17 -30.12 -4.25
CA ASP A 671 23.52 -29.71 -3.89
C ASP A 671 23.54 -29.07 -2.51
N TYR A 672 22.54 -28.24 -2.19
CA TYR A 672 22.39 -27.64 -0.86
C TYR A 672 22.21 -28.72 0.22
N LEU A 673 21.33 -29.70 -0.01
CA LEU A 673 21.02 -30.78 0.94
C LEU A 673 22.15 -31.80 1.17
N LYS A 674 23.22 -31.80 0.35
CA LYS A 674 24.39 -32.67 0.55
C LYS A 674 25.24 -32.27 1.74
N HIS A 675 25.17 -31.01 2.16
CA HIS A 675 25.89 -30.50 3.32
C HIS A 675 25.13 -30.91 4.60
N GLY A 676 25.80 -31.71 5.45
CA GLY A 676 25.19 -32.43 6.58
C GLY A 676 25.28 -31.71 7.93
N GLU A 677 24.84 -32.36 9.00
CA GLU A 677 24.75 -31.83 10.38
C GLU A 677 26.08 -31.36 11.00
N ASN A 678 27.22 -31.71 10.39
CA ASN A 678 28.56 -31.30 10.85
C ASN A 678 29.16 -30.14 10.01
N ASP A 679 28.47 -29.72 8.95
CA ASP A 679 28.83 -28.56 8.11
C ASP A 679 27.80 -27.46 8.38
N TYR A 680 28.20 -26.42 9.14
CA TYR A 680 27.30 -25.37 9.66
C TYR A 680 26.45 -24.64 8.58
N TYR A 681 26.94 -24.58 7.34
CA TYR A 681 26.26 -24.06 6.15
C TYR A 681 27.12 -24.42 4.92
N PRO A 682 26.55 -24.54 3.72
CA PRO A 682 27.35 -24.72 2.52
C PRO A 682 28.14 -23.43 2.23
N PRO A 683 29.48 -23.41 2.32
CA PRO A 683 30.25 -22.19 2.12
C PRO A 683 30.22 -21.80 0.66
N LEU A 684 29.81 -20.57 0.37
CA LEU A 684 29.92 -20.02 -0.98
C LEU A 684 31.40 -19.77 -1.30
N ALA A 685 31.74 -19.76 -2.60
CA ALA A 685 33.12 -19.57 -3.05
C ALA A 685 33.72 -18.20 -2.63
N ASN A 686 32.87 -17.23 -2.31
CA ASN A 686 33.25 -15.91 -1.80
C ASN A 686 33.41 -15.85 -0.28
N GLY A 687 33.14 -16.94 0.45
CA GLY A 687 33.17 -17.00 1.91
C GLY A 687 31.90 -16.56 2.61
N ASN A 688 30.88 -16.11 1.87
CA ASN A 688 29.59 -15.69 2.41
C ASN A 688 28.73 -16.91 2.78
N ARG A 689 27.73 -16.67 3.64
CA ARG A 689 26.84 -17.72 4.17
C ARG A 689 25.49 -17.67 3.47
N LEU A 690 24.89 -18.84 3.26
CA LEU A 690 23.58 -19.00 2.65
C LEU A 690 22.73 -19.98 3.46
N PHE A 691 21.51 -19.56 3.80
CA PHE A 691 20.47 -20.35 4.45
C PHE A 691 19.21 -20.40 3.57
N LEU A 692 18.43 -21.46 3.74
CA LEU A 692 17.14 -21.67 3.07
C LEU A 692 16.06 -21.95 4.12
N HIS A 693 15.00 -21.16 4.10
CA HIS A 693 13.80 -21.36 4.91
C HIS A 693 12.59 -21.01 4.06
N ASP A 694 11.78 -21.98 3.67
CA ASP A 694 10.52 -21.78 2.96
C ASP A 694 9.49 -20.98 3.80
N ILE A 695 9.51 -21.11 5.13
CA ILE A 695 8.65 -20.32 6.02
C ILE A 695 9.26 -18.92 6.26
N ARG A 696 8.63 -17.89 5.68
CA ARG A 696 9.11 -16.50 5.74
C ARG A 696 9.21 -15.94 7.16
N ARG A 697 8.22 -16.22 8.03
CA ARG A 697 8.25 -15.84 9.45
C ARG A 697 9.54 -16.30 10.13
N VAL A 698 9.90 -17.56 9.93
CA VAL A 698 11.11 -18.16 10.52
C VAL A 698 12.35 -17.47 9.94
N ALA A 699 12.42 -17.30 8.61
CA ALA A 699 13.54 -16.62 7.95
C ALA A 699 13.79 -15.20 8.50
N VAL A 700 12.73 -14.41 8.65
CA VAL A 700 12.80 -13.03 9.16
C VAL A 700 13.26 -13.01 10.62
N ARG A 701 12.60 -13.80 11.49
CA ARG A 701 12.94 -13.86 12.91
C ARG A 701 14.37 -14.36 13.14
N CYS A 702 14.82 -15.37 12.37
CA CYS A 702 16.20 -15.84 12.41
C CYS A 702 17.20 -14.74 12.01
N ALA A 703 16.94 -13.99 10.94
CA ALA A 703 17.83 -12.91 10.52
C ALA A 703 17.94 -11.79 11.56
N VAL A 704 16.83 -11.42 12.20
CA VAL A 704 16.82 -10.43 13.29
C VAL A 704 17.58 -10.96 14.51
N ALA A 705 17.38 -12.23 14.88
CA ALA A 705 18.12 -12.86 15.98
C ALA A 705 19.64 -12.91 15.75
N MET A 706 20.08 -13.05 14.48
CA MET A 706 21.50 -13.04 14.11
C MET A 706 22.15 -11.64 14.20
N GLY A 707 21.37 -10.58 14.39
CA GLY A 707 21.85 -9.19 14.44
C GLY A 707 22.70 -8.92 15.69
N GLU A 708 23.92 -8.41 15.47
CA GLU A 708 24.81 -7.92 16.54
C GLU A 708 25.13 -6.44 16.34
N GLU A 709 25.69 -5.78 17.37
CA GLU A 709 26.11 -4.38 17.31
C GLU A 709 26.92 -4.06 16.04
N GLY A 710 26.45 -3.07 15.29
CA GLY A 710 27.06 -2.63 14.03
C GLY A 710 26.72 -3.46 12.79
N ASP A 711 25.95 -4.54 12.92
CA ASP A 711 25.40 -5.27 11.77
C ASP A 711 24.20 -4.53 11.15
N MET A 712 23.80 -4.95 9.94
CA MET A 712 22.60 -4.50 9.26
C MET A 712 21.79 -5.69 8.78
N VAL A 713 20.54 -5.78 9.21
CA VAL A 713 19.55 -6.75 8.75
C VAL A 713 18.69 -6.10 7.67
N VAL A 714 18.52 -6.78 6.53
CA VAL A 714 17.75 -6.30 5.38
C VAL A 714 16.70 -7.34 5.03
N VAL A 715 15.42 -7.00 5.19
CA VAL A 715 14.29 -7.84 4.81
C VAL A 715 13.68 -7.27 3.52
N ALA A 716 13.90 -7.96 2.41
CA ALA A 716 13.51 -7.52 1.08
C ALA A 716 12.38 -8.36 0.48
N GLY A 717 11.61 -7.74 -0.42
CA GLY A 717 10.59 -8.40 -1.24
C GLY A 717 9.19 -7.84 -1.02
N LYS A 718 8.63 -8.02 0.18
CA LYS A 718 7.23 -7.65 0.48
C LYS A 718 7.04 -6.21 0.91
N GLY A 719 8.01 -5.63 1.62
CA GLY A 719 8.02 -4.24 2.04
C GLY A 719 6.77 -3.84 2.85
N HIS A 720 5.74 -3.37 2.16
CA HIS A 720 4.50 -2.86 2.73
C HIS A 720 3.34 -3.85 2.70
N GLU A 721 3.49 -4.96 1.95
CA GLU A 721 2.47 -5.99 1.81
C GLU A 721 2.29 -6.73 3.14
N THR A 722 1.06 -6.72 3.66
CA THR A 722 0.70 -7.32 4.96
C THR A 722 0.01 -8.67 4.80
N TYR A 723 0.39 -9.42 3.77
CA TYR A 723 -0.21 -10.72 3.48
C TYR A 723 0.76 -11.67 2.80
N GLN A 724 0.52 -12.96 2.98
CA GLN A 724 1.15 -14.03 2.22
C GLN A 724 0.08 -14.82 1.45
N ILE A 725 0.35 -15.16 0.19
CA ILE A 725 -0.58 -15.92 -0.67
C ILE A 725 -0.01 -17.29 -0.95
N GLU A 726 -0.69 -18.34 -0.48
CA GLU A 726 -0.36 -19.74 -0.74
C GLU A 726 -1.60 -20.47 -1.26
N GLY A 727 -1.50 -20.99 -2.49
CA GLY A 727 -2.63 -21.45 -3.27
C GLY A 727 -3.71 -20.38 -3.41
N GLY A 728 -4.93 -20.71 -2.95
CA GLY A 728 -6.07 -19.80 -2.92
C GLY A 728 -6.25 -19.04 -1.60
N LYS A 729 -5.37 -19.24 -0.60
CA LYS A 729 -5.48 -18.62 0.72
C LYS A 729 -4.62 -17.37 0.80
N LYS A 730 -5.19 -16.31 1.38
CA LYS A 730 -4.50 -15.05 1.69
C LYS A 730 -4.47 -14.90 3.21
N GLU A 731 -3.30 -15.08 3.81
CA GLU A 731 -3.10 -15.01 5.26
C GLU A 731 -2.40 -13.72 5.64
N PHE A 732 -2.61 -13.25 6.87
CA PHE A 732 -1.98 -12.04 7.38
C PHE A 732 -0.50 -12.32 7.68
N PHE A 733 0.37 -11.47 7.16
CA PHE A 733 1.82 -11.55 7.37
C PHE A 733 2.47 -10.20 7.04
N ASP A 734 3.13 -9.55 8.00
CA ASP A 734 3.82 -8.26 7.79
C ASP A 734 5.28 -8.35 8.25
N ASP A 735 6.22 -8.22 7.30
CA ASP A 735 7.66 -8.23 7.59
C ASP A 735 8.05 -7.24 8.70
N ARG A 736 7.36 -6.10 8.79
CA ARG A 736 7.66 -5.04 9.78
C ARG A 736 7.22 -5.45 11.17
N GLU A 737 6.04 -6.06 11.30
CA GLU A 737 5.56 -6.57 12.58
C GLU A 737 6.43 -7.74 13.04
N GLU A 738 6.78 -8.66 12.13
CA GLU A 738 7.67 -9.77 12.44
C GLU A 738 9.07 -9.30 12.88
N CYS A 739 9.59 -8.22 12.28
CA CYS A 739 10.84 -7.60 12.73
C CYS A 739 10.71 -6.98 14.12
N ARG A 740 9.66 -6.19 14.38
CA ARG A 740 9.43 -5.55 15.69
C ARG A 740 9.25 -6.59 16.79
N GLU A 741 8.44 -7.61 16.55
CA GLU A 741 8.25 -8.70 17.50
C GLU A 741 9.55 -9.45 17.75
N ALA A 742 10.32 -9.77 16.71
CA ALA A 742 11.60 -10.46 16.88
C ALA A 742 12.58 -9.66 17.74
N LEU A 743 12.68 -8.35 17.51
CA LEU A 743 13.57 -7.44 18.24
C LEU A 743 13.30 -7.45 19.76
N GLN A 744 12.04 -7.60 20.19
CA GLN A 744 11.69 -7.66 21.62
C GLN A 744 12.32 -8.86 22.34
N TYR A 745 12.64 -9.94 21.64
CA TYR A 745 13.23 -11.15 22.22
C TYR A 745 14.74 -11.27 22.01
N VAL A 746 15.37 -10.44 21.17
CA VAL A 746 16.81 -10.54 20.86
C VAL A 746 17.66 -10.42 22.14
N ASP A 747 17.33 -9.45 23.00
CA ASP A 747 18.04 -9.26 24.26
C ASP A 747 17.86 -10.44 25.22
N GLU A 748 16.66 -11.04 25.26
CA GLU A 748 16.39 -12.22 26.09
C GLU A 748 17.19 -13.44 25.60
N LEU A 749 17.26 -13.65 24.28
CA LEU A 749 18.04 -14.73 23.67
C LEU A 749 19.54 -14.57 23.98
N HIS A 750 20.07 -13.36 23.83
CA HIS A 750 21.46 -13.06 24.17
C HIS A 750 21.74 -13.22 25.68
N GLN A 751 20.83 -12.77 26.55
CA GLN A 751 20.95 -12.95 28.00
C GLN A 751 20.85 -14.42 28.44
N ALA A 752 20.06 -15.23 27.74
CA ALA A 752 19.96 -16.67 27.96
C ALA A 752 21.22 -17.44 27.51
N GLY A 753 22.16 -16.77 26.83
CA GLY A 753 23.39 -17.38 26.31
C GLY A 753 23.13 -18.30 25.11
N ILE A 754 22.00 -18.11 24.41
CA ILE A 754 21.70 -18.80 23.17
C ILE A 754 22.58 -18.22 22.09
N ASP A 755 23.36 -19.07 21.41
CA ASP A 755 24.16 -18.64 20.26
C ASP A 755 23.23 -18.37 19.08
N THR A 756 22.97 -17.10 18.82
CA THR A 756 22.10 -16.66 17.73
C THR A 756 22.84 -16.43 16.42
N SER A 757 24.17 -16.50 16.44
CA SER A 757 25.01 -16.26 15.25
C SER A 757 24.80 -17.31 14.15
N GLU A 758 24.23 -18.46 14.54
CA GLU A 758 23.97 -19.64 13.70
C GLU A 758 22.61 -20.28 14.03
N PHE A 759 21.56 -19.46 14.27
CA PHE A 759 20.19 -19.93 14.59
C PHE A 759 19.75 -21.11 13.69
N PRO A 760 19.14 -22.18 14.24
CA PRO A 760 19.16 -23.53 13.65
C PRO A 760 18.60 -23.66 12.23
N TRP A 761 19.31 -24.50 11.47
CA TRP A 761 19.41 -24.53 10.01
C TRP A 761 18.42 -25.47 9.28
N ARG A 762 17.40 -26.00 9.96
CA ARG A 762 16.42 -26.90 9.33
C ARG A 762 14.98 -26.44 9.53
N LEU A 763 14.21 -26.64 8.46
CA LEU A 763 12.78 -26.98 8.54
C LEU A 763 12.59 -27.91 9.75
N PRO A 764 11.72 -27.56 10.72
CA PRO A 764 11.31 -28.54 11.71
C PRO A 764 10.69 -29.68 10.93
N GLU A 765 11.39 -30.82 10.85
CA GLU A 765 10.76 -32.06 10.45
C GLU A 765 9.65 -32.30 11.49
N SER A 766 8.42 -32.03 11.08
CA SER A 766 7.15 -32.28 11.79
C SER A 766 7.00 -31.60 13.16
N HIS A 767 6.37 -30.42 13.16
CA HIS A 767 5.26 -30.17 14.08
C HIS A 767 3.96 -30.49 13.35
#